data_AF-A0A948SBS4-F1
#
_entry.id   AF-A0A948SBS4-F1
#
_cell.length_a   1.000
_cell.length_b   1.000
_cell.length_c   1.000
_cell.angle_alpha   90.00
_cell.angle_beta   90.00
_cell.angle_gamma   90.00
#
_symmetry.space_group_name_H-M   'P 1'
#
loop_
_entity.id
_entity.type
_entity.pdbx_description
1 polymer ?
#
loop_
_entity_poly.entity_id
_entity_poly.type
_entity_poly.pdbx_seq_one_letter_code
_entity_poly.pdbx_strand_id
1 'polypeptide(L)'
;MKKTIFACLLAGALFVPARAQTPTAFTGTYTWGSNGNTNSFSYNGTDIANLTESAFTKVGITTAANTGNFRASGFALDPVSGSLTGTNDPSKYFEFSLTADSGFTLSMSNINFGVGRSTTGPRTFAWSSSIDSFATIITNYTVPTGVTNNAGVLTIGDAASTTLTNIVLDLSGASFQSLTSITLRFYAYNSEASGGTGGLQAPLSFSGSLLNTNPVSGGNYWSADPAGGGSGTWISGGTTWATNSGGAGSGQTQGSGPLIFANTAGTVTVSGGVTVSNGMTFQTAGYVVQSGTVTLAGASAANNAITTDSNVTTTISSELAGTTGLTKSGMGTLILSGVNTFSGNAVIAAGALQIASDSALGNAANDLTNNGTLMTAASVALDAGRDIAGSGTFDIAGGTTLTVNGNISNTATTLNDTGTFDLQGPTRSLGALTLTAPGTINAAGAINVTTLTTSGLTNGTATINPDIVFTAGTKTLSVSSGGNLELNGAISGSGAVVLSKTGLGTLTINGANSATNRIGLAGASMTSGGTVVLASAASAGSGQIQLNSGTLRGASGLVLTNGLLIAGQTNGAAVLAGNNLEFQGQSTFFKGTGTTGPVVLNVNNTTTFSGGFGLTGGAGSGTGVTIGGNGHMIISGVSTNFSDTISLTDTVKLTLNNATIGGGLIVGGSNILAGNGTVAGNLSFQNGGKFEFNLASPTLTVNGPSVSFVNFTIANIAGLDRTTPNGTYTLFATPFGNVQTNGLANIGAANAFDLGDGKSAYFTIGSLELNVVPEPSTYALLALSGIGFAGYVVRRRRR
;
A
#
# COMPACT_ATOMS: atom_id res chain seq x y z
N MET A 1 -37.07 57.46 -73.33
CA MET A 1 -36.18 57.74 -72.18
C MET A 1 -35.52 56.43 -71.77
N LYS A 2 -34.19 56.35 -71.79
CA LYS A 2 -33.41 55.17 -71.41
C LYS A 2 -33.54 54.92 -69.90
N LYS A 3 -33.92 53.71 -69.48
CA LYS A 3 -33.68 53.20 -68.12
C LYS A 3 -33.12 51.78 -68.22
N THR A 4 -31.85 51.68 -67.88
CA THR A 4 -31.05 50.46 -67.71
C THR A 4 -31.57 49.70 -66.49
N ILE A 5 -31.83 48.39 -66.61
CA ILE A 5 -32.02 47.50 -65.46
C ILE A 5 -30.93 46.42 -65.53
N PHE A 6 -30.07 46.43 -64.52
CA PHE A 6 -29.02 45.43 -64.27
C PHE A 6 -29.68 44.14 -63.77
N ALA A 7 -29.36 43.01 -64.39
CA ALA A 7 -29.64 41.68 -63.83
C ALA A 7 -28.55 41.34 -62.82
N CYS A 8 -28.91 41.28 -61.53
CA CYS A 8 -28.05 40.75 -60.48
C CYS A 8 -28.42 39.28 -60.26
N LEU A 9 -27.47 38.38 -60.56
CA LEU A 9 -27.55 36.95 -60.29
C LEU A 9 -27.38 36.74 -58.78
N LEU A 10 -28.46 36.49 -58.04
CA LEU A 10 -28.36 36.11 -56.62
C LEU A 10 -28.28 34.59 -56.52
N ALA A 11 -27.07 34.07 -56.33
CA ALA A 11 -26.84 32.69 -55.92
C ALA A 11 -27.47 32.49 -54.53
N GLY A 12 -28.64 31.86 -54.48
CA GLY A 12 -29.23 31.40 -53.25
C GLY A 12 -28.40 30.25 -52.68
N ALA A 13 -27.49 30.55 -51.76
CA ALA A 13 -26.95 29.54 -50.87
C ALA A 13 -28.11 28.99 -50.05
N LEU A 14 -28.51 27.75 -50.34
CA LEU A 14 -29.45 26.99 -49.52
C LEU A 14 -28.75 26.73 -48.18
N PHE A 15 -28.89 27.66 -47.23
CA PHE A 15 -28.44 27.47 -45.87
C PHE A 15 -29.33 26.39 -45.25
N VAL A 16 -28.86 25.15 -45.23
CA VAL A 16 -29.48 24.10 -44.40
C VAL A 16 -29.12 24.48 -42.96
N PRO A 17 -30.07 24.87 -42.10
CA PRO A 17 -29.75 25.16 -40.72
C PRO A 17 -29.21 23.90 -40.06
N ALA A 18 -28.09 24.03 -39.34
CA ALA A 18 -27.61 22.98 -38.46
C ALA A 18 -28.77 22.53 -37.55
N ARG A 19 -29.07 21.23 -37.52
CA ARG A 19 -30.06 20.69 -36.57
C ARG A 19 -29.57 21.02 -35.17
N ALA A 20 -30.43 21.63 -34.36
CA ALA A 20 -30.18 21.84 -32.93
C ALA A 20 -29.85 20.48 -32.29
N GLN A 21 -28.66 20.34 -31.73
CA GLN A 21 -28.26 19.13 -31.01
C GLN A 21 -28.98 19.09 -29.67
N THR A 22 -29.51 17.92 -29.32
CA THR A 22 -30.21 17.71 -28.05
C THR A 22 -29.18 17.40 -26.97
N PRO A 23 -29.12 18.16 -25.85
CA PRO A 23 -28.24 17.84 -24.74
C PRO A 23 -28.55 16.44 -24.17
N THR A 24 -27.52 15.64 -23.90
CA THR A 24 -27.65 14.33 -23.24
C THR A 24 -27.60 14.51 -21.73
N ALA A 25 -28.65 14.11 -21.02
CA ALA A 25 -28.69 14.16 -19.56
C ALA A 25 -27.74 13.14 -18.93
N PHE A 26 -27.18 13.47 -17.77
CA PHE A 26 -26.37 12.55 -16.98
C PHE A 26 -26.67 12.64 -15.48
N THR A 27 -26.28 11.58 -14.78
CA THR A 27 -26.27 11.50 -13.31
C THR A 27 -25.00 10.77 -12.88
N GLY A 28 -24.22 11.35 -11.98
CA GLY A 28 -23.07 10.70 -11.35
C GLY A 28 -23.28 10.53 -9.85
N THR A 29 -22.59 9.58 -9.24
CA THR A 29 -22.70 9.32 -7.80
C THR A 29 -21.38 8.88 -7.22
N TYR A 30 -20.98 9.51 -6.12
CA TYR A 30 -19.93 9.02 -5.25
C TYR A 30 -20.53 8.27 -4.05
N THR A 31 -20.01 7.07 -3.79
CA THR A 31 -20.44 6.22 -2.68
C THR A 31 -19.25 5.86 -1.77
N TRP A 32 -19.18 6.50 -0.61
CA TRP A 32 -18.12 6.25 0.37
C TRP A 32 -18.61 5.25 1.44
N GLY A 33 -18.24 3.96 1.31
CA GLY A 33 -18.51 2.90 2.31
C GLY A 33 -17.56 2.97 3.51
N SER A 34 -16.87 1.86 3.83
CA SER A 34 -15.73 1.87 4.78
C SER A 34 -14.52 2.67 4.29
N ASN A 35 -14.54 3.07 3.00
CA ASN A 35 -13.43 3.68 2.28
C ASN A 35 -13.37 5.21 2.41
N GLY A 36 -14.23 5.86 3.23
CA GLY A 36 -14.22 7.31 3.47
C GLY A 36 -12.96 7.85 4.20
N ASN A 37 -12.09 6.94 4.63
CA ASN A 37 -10.88 7.17 5.43
C ASN A 37 -9.64 7.45 4.57
N THR A 38 -9.80 8.07 3.41
CA THR A 38 -8.68 8.41 2.51
C THR A 38 -8.58 9.92 2.32
N ASN A 39 -7.40 10.42 1.93
CA ASN A 39 -7.23 11.84 1.59
C ASN A 39 -7.82 12.20 0.22
N SER A 40 -7.88 11.21 -0.67
CA SER A 40 -8.44 11.30 -2.00
C SER A 40 -9.27 10.04 -2.26
N PHE A 41 -10.45 10.20 -2.84
CA PHE A 41 -11.37 9.13 -3.15
C PHE A 41 -11.72 9.19 -4.62
N SER A 42 -11.25 8.21 -5.40
CA SER A 42 -11.53 8.12 -6.83
C SER A 42 -13.04 8.04 -7.10
N TYR A 43 -13.49 8.62 -8.20
CA TYR A 43 -14.86 8.40 -8.66
C TYR A 43 -15.15 6.90 -8.78
N ASN A 44 -16.32 6.49 -8.28
CA ASN A 44 -16.71 5.09 -8.19
C ASN A 44 -18.17 4.85 -8.61
N GLY A 45 -18.79 5.85 -9.24
CA GLY A 45 -20.08 5.69 -9.90
C GLY A 45 -19.92 5.05 -11.28
N THR A 46 -21.03 4.93 -11.99
CA THR A 46 -20.99 4.58 -13.41
C THR A 46 -20.33 5.71 -14.18
N ASP A 47 -19.38 5.39 -15.05
CA ASP A 47 -18.73 6.35 -15.93
C ASP A 47 -19.76 7.08 -16.79
N ILE A 48 -19.58 8.40 -16.93
CA ILE A 48 -20.46 9.24 -17.73
C ILE A 48 -19.76 9.52 -19.06
N ALA A 49 -20.37 9.08 -20.16
CA ALA A 49 -19.80 9.30 -21.48
C ALA A 49 -19.60 10.81 -21.76
N ASN A 50 -18.39 11.16 -22.23
CA ASN A 50 -17.97 12.53 -22.57
C ASN A 50 -17.82 13.48 -21.36
N LEU A 51 -17.70 12.92 -20.15
CA LEU A 51 -17.39 13.66 -18.93
C LEU A 51 -16.26 12.95 -18.19
N THR A 52 -15.28 13.72 -17.75
CA THR A 52 -14.19 13.25 -16.90
C THR A 52 -14.42 13.74 -15.46
N GLU A 53 -14.56 12.81 -14.52
CA GLU A 53 -14.67 13.07 -13.09
C GLU A 53 -13.32 12.98 -12.38
N SER A 54 -12.97 13.97 -11.55
CA SER A 54 -11.78 13.88 -10.70
C SER A 54 -12.03 12.98 -9.49
N ALA A 55 -10.96 12.60 -8.78
CA ALA A 55 -11.12 12.13 -7.41
C ALA A 55 -11.67 13.25 -6.52
N PHE A 56 -12.42 12.87 -5.48
CA PHE A 56 -12.87 13.77 -4.42
C PHE A 56 -11.77 13.87 -3.35
N THR A 57 -11.25 15.06 -3.08
CA THR A 57 -10.03 15.26 -2.27
C THR A 57 -10.29 16.09 -1.01
N LYS A 58 -9.43 15.91 -0.01
CA LYS A 58 -9.34 16.71 1.22
C LYS A 58 -8.12 17.63 1.11
N VAL A 59 -8.34 18.93 1.30
CA VAL A 59 -7.29 19.96 1.23
C VAL A 59 -7.24 20.70 2.56
N GLY A 60 -6.05 20.80 3.16
CA GLY A 60 -5.80 21.49 4.43
C GLY A 60 -6.46 20.90 5.68
N ILE A 61 -7.13 19.75 5.56
CA ILE A 61 -7.86 19.06 6.64
C ILE A 61 -7.32 17.63 6.83
N THR A 62 -7.47 17.08 8.03
CA THR A 62 -6.93 15.77 8.39
C THR A 62 -7.97 14.68 8.21
N THR A 63 -7.63 13.57 7.58
CA THR A 63 -8.54 12.43 7.40
C THR A 63 -8.99 11.86 8.75
N ALA A 64 -10.30 11.60 8.90
CA ALA A 64 -10.88 10.99 10.10
C ALA A 64 -11.62 9.70 9.75
N ALA A 65 -11.54 8.69 10.63
CA ALA A 65 -12.11 7.37 10.36
C ALA A 65 -13.64 7.32 10.55
N ASN A 66 -14.40 6.91 9.54
CA ASN A 66 -15.84 6.70 9.60
C ASN A 66 -16.39 5.84 8.43
N THR A 67 -17.37 4.98 8.70
CA THR A 67 -18.13 4.24 7.70
C THR A 67 -19.32 5.07 7.19
N GLY A 68 -19.42 5.26 5.87
CA GLY A 68 -20.55 5.96 5.24
C GLY A 68 -20.31 7.43 4.92
N ASN A 69 -19.18 8.00 5.36
CA ASN A 69 -18.92 9.45 5.29
C ASN A 69 -17.51 9.73 4.78
N PHE A 70 -17.37 10.69 3.87
CA PHE A 70 -16.07 11.25 3.53
C PHE A 70 -15.68 12.31 4.56
N ARG A 71 -15.03 11.86 5.65
CA ARG A 71 -14.91 12.60 6.91
C ARG A 71 -13.50 13.11 7.18
N ALA A 72 -13.41 14.28 7.81
CA ALA A 72 -12.16 14.92 8.20
C ALA A 72 -12.27 15.63 9.55
N SER A 73 -11.15 16.13 10.07
CA SER A 73 -10.99 17.02 11.22
C SER A 73 -10.06 18.19 10.88
N GLY A 74 -9.83 19.09 11.84
CA GLY A 74 -8.93 20.24 11.66
C GLY A 74 -9.62 21.47 11.06
N PHE A 75 -10.95 21.50 11.04
CA PHE A 75 -11.75 22.65 10.60
C PHE A 75 -11.56 23.86 11.52
N ALA A 76 -11.89 25.05 11.01
CA ALA A 76 -11.87 26.28 11.82
C ALA A 76 -12.83 26.16 13.01
N LEU A 77 -12.35 26.56 14.20
CA LEU A 77 -13.11 26.49 15.44
C LEU A 77 -14.21 27.56 15.48
N ASP A 78 -15.28 27.27 16.21
CA ASP A 78 -16.21 28.30 16.65
C ASP A 78 -15.47 29.20 17.68
N PRO A 79 -15.30 30.51 17.41
CA PRO A 79 -14.54 31.41 18.29
C PRO A 79 -15.12 31.48 19.71
N VAL A 80 -16.43 31.31 19.83
CA VAL A 80 -17.16 31.22 21.10
C VAL A 80 -18.13 30.06 20.97
N SER A 81 -17.95 28.99 21.73
CA SER A 81 -18.77 27.77 21.64
C SER A 81 -20.27 28.06 21.57
N GLY A 82 -20.89 27.70 20.44
CA GLY A 82 -22.32 27.87 20.18
C GLY A 82 -22.71 29.22 19.55
N SER A 83 -21.75 30.11 19.29
CA SER A 83 -21.99 31.41 18.65
C SER A 83 -22.12 31.31 17.13
N LEU A 84 -21.46 30.31 16.53
CA LEU A 84 -21.41 30.09 15.08
C LEU A 84 -20.89 31.31 14.28
N THR A 85 -20.04 32.13 14.90
CA THR A 85 -19.50 33.37 14.31
C THR A 85 -18.17 33.19 13.56
N GLY A 86 -17.62 31.98 13.56
CA GLY A 86 -16.40 31.64 12.82
C GLY A 86 -16.58 31.76 11.31
N THR A 87 -15.47 32.01 10.63
CA THR A 87 -15.41 32.23 9.19
C THR A 87 -14.91 31.01 8.45
N ASN A 88 -15.24 30.93 7.16
CA ASN A 88 -14.67 29.94 6.26
C ASN A 88 -13.14 30.13 6.15
N ASP A 89 -12.38 29.03 6.17
CA ASP A 89 -10.94 28.99 5.91
C ASP A 89 -10.72 28.50 4.47
N PRO A 90 -10.31 29.38 3.53
CA PRO A 90 -10.14 29.01 2.12
C PRO A 90 -9.06 27.96 1.87
N SER A 91 -8.22 27.64 2.85
CA SER A 91 -7.21 26.58 2.74
C SER A 91 -7.74 25.20 3.13
N LYS A 92 -8.97 25.12 3.68
CA LYS A 92 -9.53 23.91 4.29
C LYS A 92 -10.87 23.52 3.68
N TYR A 93 -10.87 22.55 2.78
CA TYR A 93 -12.06 22.15 2.04
C TYR A 93 -11.98 20.73 1.52
N PHE A 94 -13.12 20.25 1.02
CA PHE A 94 -13.18 19.12 0.12
C PHE A 94 -13.41 19.61 -1.29
N GLU A 95 -12.86 18.95 -2.31
CA GLU A 95 -13.10 19.34 -3.70
C GLU A 95 -13.22 18.17 -4.67
N PHE A 96 -13.87 18.45 -5.79
CA PHE A 96 -13.83 17.63 -7.00
C PHE A 96 -14.08 18.50 -8.22
N SER A 97 -13.71 17.99 -9.38
CA SER A 97 -13.84 18.64 -10.67
C SER A 97 -14.57 17.74 -11.65
N LEU A 98 -15.37 18.36 -12.51
CA LEU A 98 -16.01 17.75 -13.66
C LEU A 98 -15.49 18.48 -14.89
N THR A 99 -15.02 17.74 -15.89
CA THR A 99 -14.49 18.30 -17.14
C THR A 99 -15.21 17.66 -18.31
N ALA A 100 -15.88 18.46 -19.15
CA ALA A 100 -16.43 17.96 -20.39
C ALA A 100 -15.29 17.57 -21.33
N ASP A 101 -15.43 16.44 -22.01
CA ASP A 101 -14.46 16.02 -23.00
C ASP A 101 -14.42 17.02 -24.17
N SER A 102 -13.34 16.99 -24.95
CA SER A 102 -13.15 17.91 -26.08
C SER A 102 -14.33 17.85 -27.05
N GLY A 103 -14.86 19.01 -27.41
CA GLY A 103 -16.04 19.10 -28.27
C GLY A 103 -17.37 18.94 -27.54
N PHE A 104 -17.38 18.95 -26.21
CA PHE A 104 -18.61 19.02 -25.41
C PHE A 104 -18.58 20.22 -24.46
N THR A 105 -19.77 20.69 -24.06
CA THR A 105 -19.96 21.56 -22.92
C THR A 105 -20.87 20.90 -21.89
N LEU A 106 -20.60 21.23 -20.63
CA LEU A 106 -21.24 20.75 -19.43
C LEU A 106 -22.24 21.79 -18.92
N SER A 107 -23.44 21.34 -18.61
CA SER A 107 -24.48 22.10 -17.97
C SER A 107 -24.89 21.40 -16.67
N MET A 108 -24.71 22.04 -15.52
CA MET A 108 -25.09 21.44 -14.24
C MET A 108 -26.57 21.68 -13.95
N SER A 109 -27.18 20.75 -13.21
CA SER A 109 -28.55 20.88 -12.71
C SER A 109 -28.56 20.95 -11.19
N ASN A 110 -28.02 19.95 -10.50
CA ASN A 110 -27.97 19.95 -9.03
C ASN A 110 -26.91 18.99 -8.48
N ILE A 111 -26.65 19.15 -7.18
CA ILE A 111 -25.93 18.17 -6.36
C ILE A 111 -26.83 17.83 -5.18
N ASN A 112 -27.11 16.54 -5.00
CA ASN A 112 -27.78 16.02 -3.82
C ASN A 112 -26.74 15.35 -2.91
N PHE A 113 -26.68 15.81 -1.66
CA PHE A 113 -25.69 15.37 -0.69
C PHE A 113 -26.30 15.30 0.71
N GLY A 114 -25.53 14.72 1.62
CA GLY A 114 -25.77 14.83 3.05
C GLY A 114 -24.53 15.28 3.80
N VAL A 115 -24.70 15.55 5.09
CA VAL A 115 -23.63 15.98 5.99
C VAL A 115 -23.69 15.13 7.25
N GLY A 116 -22.53 14.69 7.73
CA GLY A 116 -22.40 14.04 9.04
C GLY A 116 -21.30 14.69 9.85
N ARG A 117 -21.57 14.92 11.15
CA ARG A 117 -20.64 15.55 12.11
C ARG A 117 -20.50 14.72 13.39
N SER A 118 -19.44 14.93 14.16
CA SER A 118 -19.34 14.40 15.54
C SER A 118 -20.04 15.35 16.50
N THR A 119 -20.19 14.92 17.75
CA THR A 119 -20.67 15.76 18.87
C THR A 119 -19.97 17.11 18.93
N THR A 120 -18.66 17.16 18.65
CA THR A 120 -17.85 18.39 18.68
C THR A 120 -17.41 18.87 17.30
N GLY A 121 -18.03 18.38 16.23
CA GLY A 121 -17.64 18.66 14.84
C GLY A 121 -18.05 20.05 14.33
N PRO A 122 -17.77 20.38 13.05
CA PRO A 122 -18.22 21.63 12.43
C PRO A 122 -19.74 21.72 12.38
N ARG A 123 -20.28 22.94 12.50
CA ARG A 123 -21.73 23.23 12.52
C ARG A 123 -22.23 24.00 11.31
N THR A 124 -21.30 24.55 10.53
CA THR A 124 -21.62 25.34 9.35
C THR A 124 -20.92 24.79 8.12
N PHE A 125 -21.64 24.78 7.00
CA PHE A 125 -21.20 24.20 5.74
C PHE A 125 -21.59 25.11 4.57
N ALA A 126 -20.75 25.16 3.53
CA ALA A 126 -21.03 25.97 2.34
C ALA A 126 -20.32 25.39 1.11
N TRP A 127 -20.90 25.63 -0.07
CA TRP A 127 -20.27 25.32 -1.35
C TRP A 127 -19.82 26.58 -2.08
N SER A 128 -18.73 26.46 -2.84
CA SER A 128 -18.30 27.44 -3.86
C SER A 128 -17.88 26.72 -5.13
N SER A 129 -17.69 27.45 -6.22
CA SER A 129 -17.25 26.87 -7.50
C SER A 129 -16.13 27.67 -8.15
N SER A 130 -15.46 27.06 -9.12
CA SER A 130 -14.40 27.71 -9.90
C SER A 130 -14.90 28.81 -10.85
N ILE A 131 -16.22 28.98 -11.02
CA ILE A 131 -16.82 29.93 -11.98
C ILE A 131 -16.34 31.36 -11.73
N ASP A 132 -16.22 31.76 -10.46
CA ASP A 132 -15.75 33.07 -10.04
C ASP A 132 -14.42 32.95 -9.27
N SER A 133 -13.64 31.91 -9.56
CA SER A 133 -12.42 31.59 -8.81
C SER A 133 -12.66 31.39 -7.32
N PHE A 134 -13.82 30.82 -6.95
CA PHE A 134 -14.24 30.55 -5.57
C PHE A 134 -14.45 31.80 -4.71
N ALA A 135 -14.69 32.96 -5.34
CA ALA A 135 -14.87 34.22 -4.63
C ALA A 135 -16.17 34.29 -3.83
N THR A 136 -17.22 33.60 -4.30
CA THR A 136 -18.54 33.59 -3.64
C THR A 136 -19.01 32.19 -3.28
N ILE A 137 -19.83 32.10 -2.22
CA ILE A 137 -20.55 30.88 -1.86
C ILE A 137 -21.86 30.79 -2.64
N ILE A 138 -22.25 29.57 -3.00
CA ILE A 138 -23.50 29.29 -3.71
C ILE A 138 -24.63 29.32 -2.69
N THR A 139 -25.72 30.00 -2.99
CA THR A 139 -26.78 30.32 -2.01
C THR A 139 -28.05 29.49 -2.14
N ASN A 140 -28.26 28.87 -3.32
CA ASN A 140 -29.53 28.24 -3.67
C ASN A 140 -29.56 26.76 -3.23
N TYR A 141 -30.27 26.48 -2.13
CA TYR A 141 -30.44 25.12 -1.62
C TYR A 141 -31.90 24.81 -1.30
N THR A 142 -32.28 23.56 -1.53
CA THR A 142 -33.39 22.93 -0.81
C THR A 142 -32.82 22.13 0.36
N VAL A 143 -33.28 22.41 1.57
CA VAL A 143 -32.74 21.81 2.81
C VAL A 143 -33.82 21.01 3.57
N PRO A 144 -33.46 19.88 4.20
CA PRO A 144 -34.37 19.11 5.03
C PRO A 144 -34.63 19.79 6.38
N THR A 145 -35.63 19.32 7.12
CA THR A 145 -35.89 19.76 8.50
C THR A 145 -34.65 19.56 9.39
N GLY A 146 -34.28 20.59 10.16
CA GLY A 146 -33.10 20.56 11.03
C GLY A 146 -31.81 21.15 10.42
N VAL A 147 -31.86 21.56 9.15
CA VAL A 147 -30.83 22.39 8.50
C VAL A 147 -31.43 23.76 8.20
N THR A 148 -30.73 24.84 8.54
CA THR A 148 -31.09 26.18 8.09
C THR A 148 -30.14 26.63 6.98
N ASN A 149 -30.67 27.31 5.96
CA ASN A 149 -29.88 27.98 4.93
C ASN A 149 -29.97 29.49 5.16
N ASN A 150 -28.86 30.11 5.56
CA ASN A 150 -28.76 31.57 5.66
C ASN A 150 -27.81 32.08 4.59
N ALA A 151 -28.36 32.53 3.46
CA ALA A 151 -27.59 33.06 2.32
C ALA A 151 -26.44 32.13 1.87
N GLY A 152 -26.69 30.82 1.80
CA GLY A 152 -25.72 29.81 1.35
C GLY A 152 -24.89 29.16 2.45
N VAL A 153 -24.98 29.68 3.68
CA VAL A 153 -24.39 29.05 4.86
C VAL A 153 -25.41 28.10 5.47
N LEU A 154 -25.13 26.80 5.34
CA LEU A 154 -25.93 25.74 5.93
C LEU A 154 -25.54 25.56 7.38
N THR A 155 -26.50 25.67 8.30
CA THR A 155 -26.26 25.50 9.74
C THR A 155 -27.01 24.30 10.28
N ILE A 156 -26.32 23.51 11.10
CA ILE A 156 -26.88 22.34 11.77
C ILE A 156 -26.99 22.59 13.27
N GLY A 157 -28.14 22.20 13.84
CA GLY A 157 -28.42 22.26 15.28
C GLY A 157 -27.44 21.44 16.13
N ASP A 158 -27.41 21.74 17.43
CA ASP A 158 -26.56 21.04 18.38
C ASP A 158 -27.20 19.69 18.69
N ALA A 159 -26.66 18.63 18.12
CA ALA A 159 -27.14 17.29 18.33
C ALA A 159 -25.94 16.34 18.27
N ALA A 160 -25.85 15.46 19.27
CA ALA A 160 -24.77 14.51 19.44
C ALA A 160 -24.73 13.53 18.25
N SER A 161 -23.93 13.85 17.23
CA SER A 161 -23.77 13.08 15.98
C SER A 161 -25.03 12.94 15.13
N THR A 162 -25.43 14.01 14.45
CA THR A 162 -26.46 13.95 13.40
C THR A 162 -25.89 13.59 12.04
N THR A 163 -26.63 12.73 11.34
CA THR A 163 -26.50 12.51 9.90
C THR A 163 -27.73 13.12 9.23
N LEU A 164 -27.51 14.03 8.30
CA LEU A 164 -28.57 14.68 7.53
C LEU A 164 -28.36 14.35 6.06
N THR A 165 -29.43 13.97 5.38
CA THR A 165 -29.43 13.60 3.96
C THR A 165 -30.46 14.46 3.21
N ASN A 166 -30.47 14.39 1.88
CA ASN A 166 -31.41 15.11 1.02
C ASN A 166 -31.24 16.63 1.04
N ILE A 167 -30.00 17.12 1.15
CA ILE A 167 -29.68 18.52 0.89
C ILE A 167 -29.41 18.64 -0.61
N VAL A 168 -30.16 19.50 -1.30
CA VAL A 168 -30.00 19.73 -2.74
C VAL A 168 -29.43 21.11 -2.97
N LEU A 169 -28.23 21.18 -3.54
CA LEU A 169 -27.64 22.39 -4.10
C LEU A 169 -28.12 22.56 -5.54
N ASP A 170 -28.87 23.62 -5.81
CA ASP A 170 -29.39 23.91 -7.14
C ASP A 170 -28.36 24.69 -7.96
N LEU A 171 -27.97 24.10 -9.09
CA LEU A 171 -26.98 24.61 -10.03
C LEU A 171 -27.60 24.87 -11.41
N SER A 172 -28.92 25.01 -11.52
CA SER A 172 -29.61 25.26 -12.79
C SER A 172 -29.46 26.68 -13.34
N GLY A 173 -28.86 27.60 -12.57
CA GLY A 173 -28.63 28.98 -12.96
C GLY A 173 -27.69 29.13 -14.17
N ALA A 174 -27.83 30.24 -14.91
CA ALA A 174 -27.11 30.49 -16.17
C ALA A 174 -25.58 30.38 -16.06
N SER A 175 -24.99 30.75 -14.92
CA SER A 175 -23.54 30.68 -14.69
C SER A 175 -22.99 29.24 -14.69
N PHE A 176 -23.85 28.24 -14.51
CA PHE A 176 -23.48 26.83 -14.43
C PHE A 176 -23.78 26.07 -15.73
N GLN A 177 -24.05 26.79 -16.83
CA GLN A 177 -24.42 26.23 -18.12
C GLN A 177 -23.29 26.39 -19.14
N SER A 178 -23.17 25.44 -20.08
CA SER A 178 -22.23 25.50 -21.20
C SER A 178 -20.75 25.66 -20.79
N LEU A 179 -20.32 24.99 -19.72
CA LEU A 179 -18.97 25.02 -19.18
C LEU A 179 -18.05 24.00 -19.86
N THR A 180 -16.75 24.24 -19.91
CA THR A 180 -15.77 23.19 -20.28
C THR A 180 -15.35 22.38 -19.06
N SER A 181 -15.32 23.01 -17.89
CA SER A 181 -15.07 22.35 -16.61
C SER A 181 -15.68 23.14 -15.46
N ILE A 182 -15.92 22.47 -14.34
CA ILE A 182 -16.27 23.09 -13.07
C ILE A 182 -15.58 22.35 -11.95
N THR A 183 -14.95 23.10 -11.03
CA THR A 183 -14.46 22.58 -9.76
C THR A 183 -15.36 23.10 -8.65
N LEU A 184 -15.74 22.24 -7.72
CA LEU A 184 -16.62 22.56 -6.61
C LEU A 184 -15.90 22.30 -5.30
N ARG A 185 -15.97 23.27 -4.39
CA ARG A 185 -15.38 23.18 -3.05
C ARG A 185 -16.46 23.19 -1.99
N PHE A 186 -16.39 22.22 -1.07
CA PHE A 186 -17.22 22.12 0.11
C PHE A 186 -16.42 22.49 1.35
N TYR A 187 -16.90 23.50 2.08
CA TYR A 187 -16.26 23.97 3.31
C TYR A 187 -17.05 23.53 4.54
N ALA A 188 -16.34 23.33 5.63
CA ALA A 188 -16.91 23.11 6.95
C ALA A 188 -16.14 23.92 8.01
N TYR A 189 -16.85 24.59 8.91
CA TYR A 189 -16.27 25.44 9.94
C TYR A 189 -17.21 25.56 11.15
N ASN A 190 -16.86 26.40 12.13
CA ASN A 190 -17.49 26.45 13.45
C ASN A 190 -17.45 25.08 14.15
N SER A 191 -16.26 24.46 14.17
CA SER A 191 -16.03 23.23 14.93
C SER A 191 -15.97 23.52 16.43
N GLU A 192 -16.67 22.73 17.22
CA GLU A 192 -16.78 22.95 18.68
C GLU A 192 -15.55 22.44 19.44
N ALA A 193 -14.73 21.59 18.81
CA ALA A 193 -13.40 21.24 19.30
C ALA A 193 -12.41 21.04 18.14
N SER A 194 -11.11 21.11 18.45
CA SER A 194 -10.02 20.90 17.47
C SER A 194 -10.01 19.48 16.89
N GLY A 195 -10.42 18.50 17.69
CA GLY A 195 -10.63 17.11 17.27
C GLY A 195 -12.02 16.83 16.67
N GLY A 196 -12.87 17.84 16.54
CA GLY A 196 -14.20 17.72 15.95
C GLY A 196 -14.11 17.23 14.50
N THR A 197 -14.96 16.27 14.14
CA THR A 197 -14.98 15.68 12.80
C THR A 197 -16.27 16.00 12.06
N GLY A 198 -16.20 16.11 10.74
CA GLY A 198 -17.34 16.35 9.87
C GLY A 198 -17.01 16.11 8.40
N GLY A 199 -18.03 16.06 7.56
CA GLY A 199 -17.87 15.87 6.11
C GLY A 199 -19.15 15.46 5.42
N LEU A 200 -19.01 14.93 4.19
CA LEU A 200 -20.14 14.57 3.33
C LEU A 200 -20.62 13.14 3.60
N GLN A 201 -21.92 12.97 3.75
CA GLN A 201 -22.60 11.70 3.89
C GLN A 201 -22.82 11.05 2.52
N ALA A 202 -22.57 9.74 2.40
CA ALA A 202 -22.92 9.00 1.19
C ALA A 202 -24.45 8.80 1.06
N PRO A 203 -24.98 8.73 -0.18
CA PRO A 203 -24.32 9.06 -1.43
C PRO A 203 -24.26 10.58 -1.66
N LEU A 204 -23.23 11.04 -2.36
CA LEU A 204 -23.25 12.34 -3.03
C LEU A 204 -23.55 12.09 -4.50
N SER A 205 -24.63 12.67 -5.03
CA SER A 205 -25.01 12.55 -6.44
C SER A 205 -25.06 13.92 -7.10
N PHE A 206 -24.75 13.96 -8.38
CA PHE A 206 -24.76 15.18 -9.18
C PHE A 206 -25.40 14.89 -10.53
N SER A 207 -26.08 15.88 -11.10
CA SER A 207 -26.76 15.72 -12.38
C SER A 207 -26.63 16.95 -13.26
N GLY A 208 -26.79 16.74 -14.56
CA GLY A 208 -26.67 17.79 -15.56
C GLY A 208 -26.96 17.28 -16.96
N SER A 209 -26.49 18.04 -17.95
CA SER A 209 -26.48 17.64 -19.35
C SER A 209 -25.16 17.99 -20.03
N LEU A 210 -24.85 17.22 -21.07
CA LEU A 210 -23.73 17.47 -21.97
C LEU A 210 -24.28 17.88 -23.33
N LEU A 211 -23.74 18.93 -23.91
CA LEU A 211 -24.05 19.35 -25.26
C LEU A 211 -22.78 19.22 -26.10
N ASN A 212 -22.85 18.49 -27.21
CA ASN A 212 -21.78 18.50 -28.18
C ASN A 212 -21.69 19.92 -28.78
N THR A 213 -20.50 20.52 -28.75
CA THR A 213 -20.21 21.87 -29.24
C THR A 213 -19.54 21.87 -30.60
N ASN A 214 -19.26 20.70 -31.16
CA ASN A 214 -19.00 20.58 -32.59
C ASN A 214 -20.35 20.53 -33.33
N PRO A 215 -20.81 21.65 -33.94
CA PRO A 215 -21.83 21.53 -34.97
C PRO A 215 -21.30 20.56 -36.03
N VAL A 216 -22.21 19.81 -36.66
CA VAL A 216 -21.90 19.02 -37.85
C VAL A 216 -21.64 20.01 -38.99
N SER A 217 -20.45 20.62 -39.00
CA SER A 217 -19.98 21.54 -40.02
C SER A 217 -18.62 21.06 -40.50
N GLY A 218 -18.60 20.36 -41.63
CA GLY A 218 -17.42 20.24 -42.50
C GLY A 218 -16.21 19.43 -42.01
N GLY A 219 -16.39 18.35 -41.24
CA GLY A 219 -15.30 17.41 -40.92
C GLY A 219 -15.34 16.13 -41.78
N ASN A 220 -14.20 15.41 -41.86
CA ASN A 220 -14.10 14.09 -42.49
C ASN A 220 -14.72 13.02 -41.57
N TYR A 221 -16.06 12.93 -41.50
CA TYR A 221 -16.79 11.95 -40.67
C TYR A 221 -17.25 10.70 -41.44
N TRP A 222 -17.15 9.53 -40.80
CA TRP A 222 -17.61 8.26 -41.37
C TRP A 222 -19.13 8.32 -41.45
N SER A 223 -19.69 7.96 -42.61
CA SER A 223 -21.13 8.12 -42.86
C SER A 223 -21.64 7.07 -43.85
N ALA A 224 -21.80 5.85 -43.37
CA ALA A 224 -22.46 4.76 -44.08
C ALA A 224 -23.97 4.74 -43.87
N ASP A 225 -24.53 5.57 -42.97
CA ASP A 225 -25.97 5.73 -42.76
C ASP A 225 -26.40 7.22 -42.78
N PRO A 226 -27.71 7.54 -42.90
CA PRO A 226 -28.19 8.92 -42.89
C PRO A 226 -28.03 9.67 -41.56
N ALA A 227 -27.80 8.95 -40.45
CA ALA A 227 -27.62 9.52 -39.11
C ALA A 227 -26.15 9.87 -38.82
N GLY A 228 -25.21 9.40 -39.64
CA GLY A 228 -23.77 9.48 -39.43
C GLY A 228 -23.25 8.22 -38.73
N GLY A 229 -22.10 7.72 -39.19
CA GLY A 229 -21.52 6.45 -38.75
C GLY A 229 -22.04 5.23 -39.50
N GLY A 230 -22.12 4.09 -38.81
CA GLY A 230 -22.78 2.86 -39.26
C GLY A 230 -21.83 1.83 -39.88
N SER A 231 -22.40 0.73 -40.38
CA SER A 231 -21.62 -0.30 -41.11
C SER A 231 -21.62 0.01 -42.61
N GLY A 232 -20.46 -0.13 -43.27
CA GLY A 232 -20.33 0.21 -44.69
C GLY A 232 -18.99 -0.20 -45.30
N THR A 233 -18.81 0.09 -46.59
CA THR A 233 -17.57 -0.20 -47.33
C THR A 233 -16.77 1.07 -47.56
N TRP A 234 -15.48 1.04 -47.21
CA TRP A 234 -14.52 2.11 -47.45
C TRP A 234 -13.72 1.80 -48.73
N ILE A 235 -13.97 2.55 -49.80
CA ILE A 235 -13.34 2.41 -51.12
C ILE A 235 -12.39 3.58 -51.45
N SER A 236 -11.35 3.33 -52.23
CA SER A 236 -10.45 4.37 -52.77
C SER A 236 -11.12 5.22 -53.86
N GLY A 237 -10.84 6.52 -53.91
CA GLY A 237 -11.07 7.36 -55.10
C GLY A 237 -12.47 8.01 -55.25
N GLY A 238 -13.35 7.92 -54.25
CA GLY A 238 -14.61 8.68 -54.22
C GLY A 238 -14.49 10.03 -53.50
N THR A 239 -15.37 10.99 -53.85
CA THR A 239 -15.58 12.23 -53.08
C THR A 239 -16.29 11.96 -51.74
N THR A 240 -16.64 10.72 -51.44
CA THR A 240 -17.08 10.23 -50.14
C THR A 240 -16.35 8.93 -49.84
N TRP A 241 -15.82 8.79 -48.62
CA TRP A 241 -15.19 7.55 -48.16
C TRP A 241 -16.22 6.49 -47.72
N ALA A 242 -17.52 6.82 -47.79
CA ALA A 242 -18.66 5.90 -47.64
C ALA A 242 -19.63 6.00 -48.84
N THR A 243 -20.36 4.92 -49.13
CA THR A 243 -21.16 4.75 -50.37
C THR A 243 -22.54 5.41 -50.37
N ASN A 244 -22.97 6.06 -49.27
CA ASN A 244 -24.32 6.63 -49.18
C ASN A 244 -24.38 8.13 -49.51
N SER A 245 -25.11 8.46 -50.58
CA SER A 245 -25.26 9.79 -51.17
C SER A 245 -26.32 10.67 -50.50
N GLY A 246 -26.47 10.64 -49.17
CA GLY A 246 -27.53 11.42 -48.49
C GLY A 246 -27.39 11.67 -47.00
N GLY A 247 -26.30 11.24 -46.35
CA GLY A 247 -26.02 11.54 -44.94
C GLY A 247 -25.15 12.79 -44.77
N ALA A 248 -25.14 13.37 -43.57
CA ALA A 248 -24.17 14.40 -43.21
C ALA A 248 -22.74 13.87 -43.46
N GLY A 249 -21.96 14.56 -44.30
CA GLY A 249 -20.62 14.12 -44.74
C GLY A 249 -20.49 13.74 -46.23
N SER A 250 -21.56 13.84 -47.03
CA SER A 250 -21.46 13.64 -48.48
C SER A 250 -20.56 14.70 -49.15
N GLY A 251 -19.45 14.30 -49.77
CA GLY A 251 -18.56 15.16 -50.56
C GLY A 251 -17.16 15.44 -49.97
N GLN A 252 -16.78 14.81 -48.85
CA GLN A 252 -15.45 14.97 -48.24
C GLN A 252 -14.37 14.06 -48.88
N THR A 253 -13.32 14.68 -49.42
CA THR A 253 -12.15 14.00 -50.01
C THR A 253 -11.18 13.50 -48.92
N GLN A 254 -10.59 12.31 -49.11
CA GLN A 254 -9.47 11.85 -48.28
C GLN A 254 -8.35 12.93 -48.29
N GLY A 255 -7.88 13.37 -47.12
CA GLY A 255 -6.65 14.16 -47.00
C GLY A 255 -6.74 15.59 -46.45
N SER A 256 -7.92 16.15 -46.15
CA SER A 256 -8.04 17.51 -45.59
C SER A 256 -7.85 17.62 -44.06
N GLY A 257 -7.89 16.49 -43.35
CA GLY A 257 -7.82 16.40 -41.88
C GLY A 257 -8.03 14.97 -41.37
N PRO A 258 -7.99 14.72 -40.04
CA PRO A 258 -8.18 13.40 -39.46
C PRO A 258 -9.54 12.79 -39.85
N LEU A 259 -9.57 11.48 -40.06
CA LEU A 259 -10.81 10.74 -40.33
C LEU A 259 -11.52 10.44 -39.01
N ILE A 260 -12.80 10.78 -38.88
CA ILE A 260 -13.53 10.71 -37.62
C ILE A 260 -14.63 9.63 -37.69
N PHE A 261 -14.57 8.66 -36.79
CA PHE A 261 -15.56 7.61 -36.58
C PHE A 261 -16.35 7.93 -35.31
N ALA A 262 -17.60 8.36 -35.47
CA ALA A 262 -18.46 8.84 -34.38
C ALA A 262 -19.90 8.35 -34.58
N ASN A 263 -20.83 8.78 -33.71
CA ASN A 263 -22.26 8.49 -33.81
C ASN A 263 -22.58 6.98 -33.72
N THR A 264 -23.14 6.37 -34.77
CA THR A 264 -23.50 4.96 -34.77
C THR A 264 -22.25 4.11 -35.02
N ALA A 265 -21.84 3.28 -34.07
CA ALA A 265 -20.75 2.33 -34.31
C ALA A 265 -21.12 1.26 -35.35
N GLY A 266 -20.13 0.69 -36.02
CA GLY A 266 -20.36 -0.35 -37.02
C GLY A 266 -19.10 -0.96 -37.60
N THR A 267 -19.30 -1.88 -38.54
CA THR A 267 -18.22 -2.53 -39.28
C THR A 267 -17.88 -1.74 -40.55
N VAL A 268 -16.63 -1.33 -40.67
CA VAL A 268 -16.06 -0.61 -41.81
C VAL A 268 -15.21 -1.59 -42.62
N THR A 269 -15.72 -2.00 -43.78
CA THR A 269 -15.03 -2.97 -44.66
C THR A 269 -14.16 -2.22 -45.66
N VAL A 270 -12.84 -2.32 -45.58
CA VAL A 270 -11.92 -1.68 -46.53
C VAL A 270 -11.85 -2.50 -47.81
N SER A 271 -12.06 -1.84 -48.95
CA SER A 271 -12.05 -2.45 -50.28
C SER A 271 -11.11 -1.68 -51.22
N GLY A 272 -10.22 -2.41 -51.90
CA GLY A 272 -9.26 -1.84 -52.87
C GLY A 272 -8.04 -1.14 -52.27
N GLY A 273 -7.86 -1.18 -50.95
CA GLY A 273 -6.82 -0.45 -50.23
C GLY A 273 -7.13 1.05 -50.10
N VAL A 274 -6.80 1.67 -48.97
CA VAL A 274 -7.07 3.10 -48.70
C VAL A 274 -5.86 3.77 -48.08
N THR A 275 -5.76 5.10 -48.21
CA THR A 275 -4.61 5.86 -47.71
C THR A 275 -5.06 6.89 -46.67
N VAL A 276 -4.37 6.93 -45.53
CA VAL A 276 -4.67 7.86 -44.43
C VAL A 276 -3.45 8.73 -44.16
N SER A 277 -3.55 10.03 -44.41
CA SER A 277 -2.44 10.97 -44.24
C SER A 277 -2.50 11.84 -42.98
N ASN A 278 -3.65 11.86 -42.29
CA ASN A 278 -3.88 12.74 -41.13
C ASN A 278 -4.47 12.01 -39.92
N GLY A 279 -4.30 10.70 -39.85
CA GLY A 279 -4.76 9.89 -38.73
C GLY A 279 -6.25 9.57 -38.73
N MET A 280 -6.67 8.83 -37.70
CA MET A 280 -8.04 8.40 -37.46
C MET A 280 -8.43 8.70 -36.00
N THR A 281 -9.67 9.12 -35.77
CA THR A 281 -10.21 9.41 -34.44
C THR A 281 -11.51 8.64 -34.24
N PHE A 282 -11.60 7.88 -33.15
CA PHE A 282 -12.78 7.10 -32.78
C PHE A 282 -13.39 7.67 -31.51
N GLN A 283 -14.64 8.14 -31.63
CA GLN A 283 -15.41 8.79 -30.57
C GLN A 283 -16.55 7.91 -30.04
N THR A 284 -16.72 6.71 -30.62
CA THR A 284 -17.78 5.78 -30.24
C THR A 284 -17.21 4.37 -30.12
N ALA A 285 -17.49 3.70 -29.00
CA ALA A 285 -17.08 2.32 -28.78
C ALA A 285 -17.77 1.36 -29.76
N GLY A 286 -17.06 0.32 -30.20
CA GLY A 286 -17.61 -0.78 -31.00
C GLY A 286 -17.37 -0.69 -32.50
N TYR A 287 -16.62 0.32 -32.99
CA TYR A 287 -16.17 0.31 -34.38
C TYR A 287 -15.20 -0.84 -34.66
N VAL A 288 -15.40 -1.49 -35.81
CA VAL A 288 -14.51 -2.54 -36.33
C VAL A 288 -14.10 -2.17 -37.76
N VAL A 289 -12.83 -1.84 -37.98
CA VAL A 289 -12.27 -1.63 -39.32
C VAL A 289 -11.63 -2.93 -39.77
N GLN A 290 -12.08 -3.51 -40.88
CA GLN A 290 -11.68 -4.86 -41.29
C GLN A 290 -11.52 -5.01 -42.80
N SER A 291 -10.88 -6.11 -43.21
CA SER A 291 -10.53 -6.40 -44.60
C SER A 291 -9.59 -5.35 -45.20
N GLY A 292 -9.03 -5.63 -46.37
CA GLY A 292 -8.19 -4.69 -47.13
C GLY A 292 -6.98 -4.12 -46.36
N THR A 293 -6.31 -3.17 -47.01
CA THR A 293 -5.11 -2.50 -46.48
C THR A 293 -5.41 -1.01 -46.23
N VAL A 294 -5.04 -0.51 -45.05
CA VAL A 294 -5.05 0.91 -44.69
C VAL A 294 -3.60 1.38 -44.66
N THR A 295 -3.19 2.16 -45.66
CA THR A 295 -1.84 2.70 -45.77
C THR A 295 -1.72 4.00 -44.99
N LEU A 296 -0.94 3.99 -43.91
CA LEU A 296 -0.60 5.16 -43.11
C LEU A 296 0.47 5.98 -43.85
N ALA A 297 0.06 7.12 -44.39
CA ALA A 297 0.87 7.98 -45.28
C ALA A 297 1.02 9.40 -44.73
N GLY A 298 0.87 9.58 -43.42
CA GLY A 298 1.20 10.83 -42.75
C GLY A 298 2.69 11.11 -42.78
N ALA A 299 3.05 12.40 -42.78
CA ALA A 299 4.43 12.85 -42.84
C ALA A 299 5.30 12.42 -41.63
N SER A 300 4.66 12.00 -40.54
CA SER A 300 5.29 11.48 -39.33
C SER A 300 4.38 10.46 -38.64
N ALA A 301 4.93 9.69 -37.69
CA ALA A 301 4.12 8.80 -36.85
C ALA A 301 3.00 9.55 -36.10
N ALA A 302 3.21 10.82 -35.73
CA ALA A 302 2.18 11.65 -35.08
C ALA A 302 1.05 12.03 -36.04
N ASN A 303 1.34 12.23 -37.32
CA ASN A 303 0.31 12.41 -38.36
C ASN A 303 -0.45 11.10 -38.65
N ASN A 304 0.12 9.95 -38.28
CA ASN A 304 -0.53 8.63 -38.35
C ASN A 304 -1.24 8.27 -37.03
N ALA A 305 -1.58 9.25 -36.20
CA ALA A 305 -2.24 9.00 -34.93
C ALA A 305 -3.60 8.29 -35.11
N ILE A 306 -3.79 7.18 -34.40
CA ILE A 306 -5.08 6.55 -34.17
C ILE A 306 -5.51 6.91 -32.76
N THR A 307 -6.47 7.82 -32.67
CA THR A 307 -7.00 8.35 -31.41
C THR A 307 -8.28 7.61 -31.04
N THR A 308 -8.36 7.11 -29.81
CA THR A 308 -9.61 6.57 -29.23
C THR A 308 -9.97 7.39 -28.00
N ASP A 309 -11.16 7.98 -27.96
CA ASP A 309 -11.62 8.79 -26.84
C ASP A 309 -11.76 7.97 -25.55
N SER A 310 -11.97 8.64 -24.41
CA SER A 310 -12.14 7.96 -23.12
C SER A 310 -13.26 6.93 -23.19
N ASN A 311 -13.06 5.75 -22.59
CA ASN A 311 -14.00 4.63 -22.60
C ASN A 311 -14.40 4.09 -23.99
N VAL A 312 -13.71 4.51 -25.07
CA VAL A 312 -13.90 3.97 -26.42
C VAL A 312 -12.97 2.79 -26.64
N THR A 313 -13.56 1.64 -26.98
CA THR A 313 -12.81 0.50 -27.53
C THR A 313 -13.09 0.36 -29.02
N THR A 314 -12.03 0.32 -29.82
CA THR A 314 -12.09 0.14 -31.28
C THR A 314 -11.20 -1.02 -31.72
N THR A 315 -11.67 -1.81 -32.68
CA THR A 315 -10.87 -2.89 -33.28
C THR A 315 -10.47 -2.54 -34.71
N ILE A 316 -9.20 -2.71 -35.05
CA ILE A 316 -8.71 -2.69 -36.44
C ILE A 316 -8.14 -4.07 -36.76
N SER A 317 -8.86 -4.78 -37.62
CA SER A 317 -8.49 -6.07 -38.22
C SER A 317 -7.94 -5.92 -39.64
N SER A 318 -8.09 -4.76 -40.28
CA SER A 318 -7.41 -4.44 -41.54
C SER A 318 -5.89 -4.43 -41.38
N GLU A 319 -5.16 -4.76 -42.45
CA GLU A 319 -3.71 -4.57 -42.49
C GLU A 319 -3.40 -3.06 -42.44
N LEU A 320 -2.61 -2.64 -41.46
CA LEU A 320 -1.98 -1.32 -41.44
C LEU A 320 -0.64 -1.40 -42.17
N ALA A 321 -0.49 -0.62 -43.23
CA ALA A 321 0.73 -0.51 -44.04
C ALA A 321 1.30 0.93 -43.99
N GLY A 322 2.44 1.18 -44.64
CA GLY A 322 3.10 2.49 -44.67
C GLY A 322 4.53 2.44 -44.15
N THR A 323 5.22 3.59 -44.13
CA THR A 323 6.65 3.64 -43.77
C THR A 323 7.01 4.67 -42.71
N THR A 324 6.04 5.40 -42.18
CA THR A 324 6.27 6.51 -41.24
C THR A 324 5.87 6.18 -39.80
N GLY A 325 5.57 4.91 -39.50
CA GLY A 325 5.21 4.43 -38.16
C GLY A 325 3.76 4.70 -37.76
N LEU A 326 3.42 4.37 -36.51
CA LEU A 326 2.07 4.45 -35.94
C LEU A 326 2.12 5.12 -34.57
N THR A 327 1.18 6.04 -34.30
CA THR A 327 0.94 6.53 -32.92
C THR A 327 -0.45 6.12 -32.45
N LYS A 328 -0.55 5.48 -31.29
CA LYS A 328 -1.81 5.32 -30.54
C LYS A 328 -1.95 6.47 -29.55
N SER A 329 -3.03 7.24 -29.67
CA SER A 329 -3.38 8.39 -28.81
C SER A 329 -4.79 8.25 -28.23
N GLY A 330 -5.16 9.19 -27.35
CA GLY A 330 -6.45 9.18 -26.64
C GLY A 330 -6.51 8.14 -25.52
N MET A 331 -7.42 8.32 -24.56
CA MET A 331 -7.49 7.52 -23.34
C MET A 331 -8.12 6.13 -23.53
N GLY A 332 -8.84 5.89 -24.64
CA GLY A 332 -9.48 4.62 -24.93
C GLY A 332 -8.53 3.48 -25.34
N THR A 333 -9.13 2.37 -25.74
CA THR A 333 -8.46 1.13 -26.15
C THR A 333 -8.51 0.94 -27.66
N LEU A 334 -7.35 0.77 -28.28
CA LEU A 334 -7.23 0.29 -29.65
C LEU A 334 -6.82 -1.18 -29.63
N ILE A 335 -7.60 -2.04 -30.27
CA ILE A 335 -7.28 -3.45 -30.48
C ILE A 335 -6.76 -3.61 -31.90
N LEU A 336 -5.50 -4.04 -32.04
CA LEU A 336 -4.91 -4.44 -33.32
C LEU A 336 -4.91 -5.96 -33.41
N SER A 337 -5.81 -6.49 -34.25
CA SER A 337 -5.95 -7.93 -34.50
C SER A 337 -5.47 -8.35 -35.89
N GLY A 338 -5.23 -7.39 -36.79
CA GLY A 338 -4.68 -7.63 -38.12
C GLY A 338 -3.18 -7.94 -38.10
N VAL A 339 -2.70 -8.58 -39.17
CA VAL A 339 -1.26 -8.68 -39.48
C VAL A 339 -0.86 -7.39 -40.18
N ASN A 340 -0.03 -6.58 -39.53
CA ASN A 340 0.35 -5.27 -40.01
C ASN A 340 1.74 -5.31 -40.67
N THR A 341 1.94 -4.51 -41.71
CA THR A 341 3.17 -4.46 -42.51
C THR A 341 3.85 -3.09 -42.51
N PHE A 342 3.29 -2.11 -41.79
CA PHE A 342 3.91 -0.79 -41.69
C PHE A 342 5.34 -0.90 -41.14
N SER A 343 6.22 -0.07 -41.68
CA SER A 343 7.56 0.18 -41.16
C SER A 343 7.62 1.56 -40.49
N GLY A 344 8.62 1.73 -39.63
CA GLY A 344 8.71 2.87 -38.72
C GLY A 344 8.07 2.55 -37.37
N ASN A 345 8.61 3.16 -36.33
CA ASN A 345 8.34 2.78 -34.94
C ASN A 345 6.86 2.94 -34.55
N ALA A 346 6.41 2.10 -33.62
CA ALA A 346 5.11 2.21 -32.99
C ALA A 346 5.24 3.00 -31.67
N VAL A 347 4.32 3.93 -31.44
CA VAL A 347 4.29 4.75 -30.22
C VAL A 347 2.93 4.63 -29.55
N ILE A 348 2.88 4.17 -28.31
CA ILE A 348 1.70 4.27 -27.46
C ILE A 348 1.85 5.57 -26.67
N ALA A 349 1.27 6.66 -27.18
CA ALA A 349 1.34 7.97 -26.52
C ALA A 349 0.39 8.05 -25.33
N ALA A 350 -0.78 7.41 -25.39
CA ALA A 350 -1.75 7.35 -24.30
C ALA A 350 -2.81 6.24 -24.48
N GLY A 351 -3.58 5.98 -23.40
CA GLY A 351 -4.60 4.95 -23.36
C GLY A 351 -4.01 3.54 -23.46
N ALA A 352 -4.77 2.62 -24.03
CA ALA A 352 -4.35 1.23 -24.19
C ALA A 352 -4.23 0.79 -25.66
N LEU A 353 -3.18 0.05 -25.97
CA LEU A 353 -3.02 -0.72 -27.20
C LEU A 353 -3.06 -2.21 -26.85
N GLN A 354 -4.06 -2.92 -27.36
CA GLN A 354 -4.18 -4.37 -27.19
C GLN A 354 -3.66 -5.10 -28.42
N ILE A 355 -2.81 -6.11 -28.20
CA ILE A 355 -2.30 -7.01 -29.22
C ILE A 355 -2.48 -8.48 -28.81
N ALA A 356 -2.43 -9.37 -29.80
CA ALA A 356 -2.40 -10.82 -29.62
C ALA A 356 -1.25 -11.50 -30.38
N SER A 357 -0.41 -10.74 -31.08
CA SER A 357 0.78 -11.23 -31.80
C SER A 357 1.77 -10.09 -32.03
N ASP A 358 3.05 -10.40 -32.26
CA ASP A 358 4.07 -9.41 -32.64
C ASP A 358 3.74 -8.71 -33.96
N SER A 359 3.16 -9.44 -34.93
CA SER A 359 2.76 -8.90 -36.24
C SER A 359 1.71 -7.80 -36.17
N ALA A 360 1.01 -7.64 -35.05
CA ALA A 360 0.11 -6.51 -34.84
C ALA A 360 0.88 -5.16 -34.72
N LEU A 361 2.18 -5.18 -34.44
CA LEU A 361 3.03 -4.00 -34.30
C LEU A 361 3.83 -3.67 -35.59
N GLY A 362 3.44 -4.25 -36.73
CA GLY A 362 4.08 -4.00 -38.02
C GLY A 362 5.33 -4.84 -38.21
N ASN A 363 6.27 -4.33 -39.03
CA ASN A 363 7.57 -4.96 -39.25
C ASN A 363 8.26 -5.32 -37.91
N ALA A 364 8.91 -6.48 -37.86
CA ALA A 364 9.63 -7.00 -36.69
C ALA A 364 10.78 -6.09 -36.23
N ALA A 365 11.32 -5.26 -37.13
CA ALA A 365 12.37 -4.29 -36.83
C ALA A 365 11.84 -2.93 -36.34
N ASN A 366 10.52 -2.76 -36.17
CA ASN A 366 9.98 -1.51 -35.62
C ASN A 366 10.16 -1.51 -34.10
N ASP A 367 10.74 -0.45 -33.55
CA ASP A 367 10.77 -0.28 -32.09
C ASP A 367 9.37 0.09 -31.56
N LEU A 368 9.15 -0.19 -30.28
CA LEU A 368 7.98 0.22 -29.53
C LEU A 368 8.34 1.25 -28.45
N THR A 369 7.79 2.45 -28.55
CA THR A 369 7.79 3.41 -27.44
C THR A 369 6.47 3.31 -26.67
N ASN A 370 6.49 2.78 -25.45
CA ASN A 370 5.30 2.65 -24.60
C ASN A 370 5.25 3.74 -23.53
N ASN A 371 4.35 4.71 -23.68
CA ASN A 371 4.02 5.74 -22.68
C ASN A 371 2.56 5.65 -22.20
N GLY A 372 1.79 4.68 -22.70
CA GLY A 372 0.42 4.36 -22.25
C GLY A 372 0.39 2.96 -21.64
N THR A 373 -0.51 2.11 -22.11
CA THR A 373 -0.59 0.69 -21.71
C THR A 373 -0.47 -0.21 -22.92
N LEU A 374 0.47 -1.17 -22.89
CA LEU A 374 0.48 -2.31 -23.80
C LEU A 374 -0.27 -3.47 -23.13
N MET A 375 -1.38 -3.90 -23.71
CA MET A 375 -2.16 -5.04 -23.24
C MET A 375 -1.94 -6.26 -24.14
N THR A 376 -1.73 -7.43 -23.54
CA THR A 376 -1.65 -8.70 -24.30
C THR A 376 -2.77 -9.64 -23.89
N ALA A 377 -3.65 -9.97 -24.85
CA ALA A 377 -4.80 -10.87 -24.61
C ALA A 377 -4.47 -12.36 -24.80
N ALA A 378 -3.25 -12.67 -25.23
CA ALA A 378 -2.70 -14.02 -25.42
C ALA A 378 -1.20 -13.98 -25.13
N SER A 379 -0.54 -15.15 -25.11
CA SER A 379 0.93 -15.17 -25.05
C SER A 379 1.53 -14.59 -26.34
N VAL A 380 2.41 -13.61 -26.20
CA VAL A 380 3.06 -12.89 -27.30
C VAL A 380 4.56 -12.93 -27.12
N ALA A 381 5.30 -13.30 -28.16
CA ALA A 381 6.75 -13.16 -28.21
C ALA A 381 7.10 -12.06 -29.20
N LEU A 382 7.62 -10.94 -28.69
CA LEU A 382 8.12 -9.83 -29.51
C LEU A 382 9.49 -10.19 -30.09
N ASP A 383 9.73 -9.81 -31.34
CA ASP A 383 10.96 -10.18 -32.07
C ASP A 383 12.23 -9.57 -31.43
N ALA A 384 13.40 -10.17 -31.72
CA ALA A 384 14.69 -9.69 -31.24
C ALA A 384 15.08 -8.33 -31.84
N GLY A 385 14.53 -7.97 -33.00
CA GLY A 385 14.68 -6.65 -33.62
C GLY A 385 13.76 -5.57 -33.07
N ARG A 386 12.87 -5.88 -32.12
CA ARG A 386 11.91 -4.94 -31.54
C ARG A 386 12.37 -4.46 -30.18
N ASP A 387 13.06 -3.32 -30.15
CA ASP A 387 13.44 -2.69 -28.90
C ASP A 387 12.25 -1.95 -28.27
N ILE A 388 12.21 -1.90 -26.94
CA ILE A 388 11.17 -1.22 -26.15
C ILE A 388 11.79 -0.11 -25.32
N ALA A 389 11.17 1.07 -25.36
CA ALA A 389 11.49 2.20 -24.50
C ALA A 389 10.22 2.89 -23.99
N GLY A 390 10.37 3.81 -23.05
CA GLY A 390 9.28 4.64 -22.51
C GLY A 390 9.11 4.54 -21.00
N SER A 391 7.90 4.84 -20.54
CA SER A 391 7.52 4.91 -19.13
C SER A 391 6.15 4.28 -18.83
N GLY A 392 5.66 3.41 -19.71
CA GLY A 392 4.29 2.93 -19.72
C GLY A 392 4.02 1.70 -18.84
N THR A 393 2.77 1.25 -18.94
CA THR A 393 2.23 0.06 -18.28
C THR A 393 2.24 -1.13 -19.23
N PHE A 394 2.46 -2.31 -18.68
CA PHE A 394 2.17 -3.59 -19.32
C PHE A 394 1.04 -4.28 -18.56
N ASP A 395 0.07 -4.78 -19.31
CA ASP A 395 -1.10 -5.52 -18.80
C ASP A 395 -1.20 -6.86 -19.53
N ILE A 396 -0.58 -7.88 -18.93
CA ILE A 396 -0.44 -9.23 -19.47
C ILE A 396 -1.53 -10.13 -18.87
N ALA A 397 -2.46 -10.58 -19.70
CA ALA A 397 -3.57 -11.41 -19.22
C ALA A 397 -3.10 -12.60 -18.35
N GLY A 398 -3.82 -12.88 -17.26
CA GLY A 398 -3.46 -13.94 -16.32
C GLY A 398 -3.27 -15.30 -17.00
N GLY A 399 -2.19 -16.00 -16.65
CA GLY A 399 -1.83 -17.29 -17.26
C GLY A 399 -1.18 -17.18 -18.66
N THR A 400 -0.96 -15.97 -19.18
CA THR A 400 -0.24 -15.73 -20.44
C THR A 400 1.16 -15.15 -20.20
N THR A 401 1.97 -15.09 -21.26
CA THR A 401 3.35 -14.57 -21.21
C THR A 401 3.59 -13.55 -22.30
N LEU A 402 4.11 -12.38 -21.94
CA LEU A 402 4.75 -11.46 -22.88
C LEU A 402 6.27 -11.67 -22.83
N THR A 403 6.81 -12.29 -23.88
CA THR A 403 8.25 -12.45 -24.07
C THR A 403 8.80 -11.29 -24.90
N VAL A 404 9.83 -10.61 -24.42
CA VAL A 404 10.53 -9.52 -25.11
C VAL A 404 11.93 -9.99 -25.50
N ASN A 405 12.13 -10.32 -26.78
CA ASN A 405 13.45 -10.75 -27.27
C ASN A 405 14.39 -9.59 -27.61
N GLY A 406 13.85 -8.40 -27.92
CA GLY A 406 14.63 -7.18 -28.09
C GLY A 406 15.04 -6.52 -26.77
N ASN A 407 15.76 -5.40 -26.85
CA ASN A 407 16.18 -4.65 -25.68
C ASN A 407 14.98 -3.99 -24.99
N ILE A 408 15.02 -3.86 -23.66
CA ILE A 408 14.15 -2.94 -22.92
C ILE A 408 15.00 -1.88 -22.20
N SER A 409 14.70 -0.62 -22.51
CA SER A 409 15.40 0.57 -22.01
C SER A 409 14.40 1.60 -21.45
N ASN A 410 13.55 1.15 -20.54
CA ASN A 410 12.52 1.98 -19.92
C ASN A 410 13.10 2.89 -18.83
N THR A 411 12.47 4.07 -18.69
CA THR A 411 12.71 4.97 -17.56
C THR A 411 11.77 4.66 -16.39
N ALA A 412 10.60 4.10 -16.67
CA ALA A 412 9.68 3.51 -15.70
C ALA A 412 8.90 2.35 -16.33
N THR A 413 8.45 1.41 -15.51
CA THR A 413 7.64 0.26 -15.92
C THR A 413 6.59 0.00 -14.86
N THR A 414 5.32 -0.05 -15.26
CA THR A 414 4.24 -0.54 -14.38
C THR A 414 3.75 -1.88 -14.88
N LEU A 415 3.67 -2.88 -14.01
CA LEU A 415 2.99 -4.15 -14.29
C LEU A 415 1.66 -4.16 -13.55
N ASN A 416 0.57 -4.16 -14.33
CA ASN A 416 -0.80 -4.11 -13.82
C ASN A 416 -1.55 -5.43 -14.02
N ASP A 417 -0.86 -6.55 -13.82
CA ASP A 417 -1.39 -7.84 -14.20
C ASP A 417 -0.97 -9.03 -13.31
N THR A 418 -1.44 -10.22 -13.70
CA THR A 418 -1.16 -11.52 -13.07
C THR A 418 -0.45 -12.50 -14.02
N GLY A 419 0.00 -12.01 -15.17
CA GLY A 419 0.70 -12.78 -16.19
C GLY A 419 2.19 -12.88 -15.92
N THR A 420 2.94 -13.32 -16.95
CA THR A 420 4.41 -13.38 -16.90
C THR A 420 5.03 -12.40 -17.89
N PHE A 421 5.89 -11.51 -17.40
CA PHE A 421 6.74 -10.65 -18.22
C PHE A 421 8.13 -11.27 -18.34
N ASP A 422 8.51 -11.71 -19.54
CA ASP A 422 9.71 -12.51 -19.78
C ASP A 422 10.73 -11.76 -20.66
N LEU A 423 11.88 -11.39 -20.10
CA LEU A 423 12.86 -10.49 -20.71
C LEU A 423 14.10 -11.23 -21.25
N GLN A 424 14.18 -11.40 -22.56
CA GLN A 424 15.18 -12.23 -23.22
C GLN A 424 16.28 -11.41 -23.92
N GLY A 425 15.99 -10.16 -24.31
CA GLY A 425 16.99 -9.28 -24.92
C GLY A 425 18.10 -8.84 -23.95
N PRO A 426 19.29 -8.47 -24.46
CA PRO A 426 20.48 -8.27 -23.63
C PRO A 426 20.36 -7.09 -22.66
N THR A 427 19.72 -5.99 -23.08
CA THR A 427 19.46 -4.84 -22.20
C THR A 427 18.12 -4.99 -21.50
N ARG A 428 18.14 -4.96 -20.15
CA ARG A 428 16.96 -5.22 -19.29
C ARG A 428 16.74 -4.10 -18.27
N SER A 429 16.69 -2.86 -18.75
CA SER A 429 16.44 -1.70 -17.89
C SER A 429 14.95 -1.42 -17.79
N LEU A 430 14.38 -1.68 -16.62
CA LEU A 430 12.97 -1.39 -16.33
C LEU A 430 12.76 0.00 -15.72
N GLY A 431 13.84 0.70 -15.35
CA GLY A 431 13.77 2.00 -14.71
C GLY A 431 13.09 1.92 -13.35
N ALA A 432 12.18 2.85 -13.06
CA ALA A 432 11.31 2.77 -11.88
C ALA A 432 10.25 1.68 -12.08
N LEU A 433 10.34 0.57 -11.35
CA LEU A 433 9.43 -0.57 -11.46
C LEU A 433 8.28 -0.45 -10.45
N THR A 434 7.04 -0.54 -10.91
CA THR A 434 5.84 -0.59 -10.07
C THR A 434 5.08 -1.89 -10.32
N LEU A 435 4.78 -2.62 -9.25
CA LEU A 435 3.95 -3.83 -9.29
C LEU A 435 2.64 -3.55 -8.56
N THR A 436 1.52 -3.57 -9.29
CA THR A 436 0.19 -3.33 -8.71
C THR A 436 -0.63 -4.60 -8.53
N ALA A 437 -0.19 -5.72 -9.12
CA ALA A 437 -0.89 -7.00 -9.09
C ALA A 437 0.10 -8.19 -8.98
N PRO A 438 -0.36 -9.41 -8.64
CA PRO A 438 0.50 -10.58 -8.42
C PRO A 438 0.97 -11.23 -9.73
N GLY A 439 1.80 -10.53 -10.49
CA GLY A 439 2.46 -11.01 -11.72
C GLY A 439 3.85 -11.61 -11.48
N THR A 440 4.43 -12.21 -12.53
CA THR A 440 5.78 -12.79 -12.52
C THR A 440 6.70 -12.08 -13.50
N ILE A 441 7.92 -11.75 -13.07
CA ILE A 441 9.00 -11.30 -13.97
C ILE A 441 10.01 -12.44 -14.12
N ASN A 442 10.25 -12.84 -15.35
CA ASN A 442 11.35 -13.69 -15.78
C ASN A 442 12.34 -12.89 -16.61
N ALA A 443 13.60 -13.31 -16.61
CA ALA A 443 14.58 -12.80 -17.54
C ALA A 443 15.75 -13.78 -17.72
N ALA A 444 16.34 -13.81 -18.91
CA ALA A 444 17.55 -14.61 -19.14
C ALA A 444 18.83 -14.02 -18.48
N GLY A 445 18.74 -12.88 -17.80
CA GLY A 445 19.83 -12.27 -17.05
C GLY A 445 19.33 -11.23 -16.04
N ALA A 446 20.26 -10.54 -15.38
CA ALA A 446 19.91 -9.54 -14.37
C ALA A 446 19.11 -8.37 -14.95
N ILE A 447 18.17 -7.84 -14.15
CA ILE A 447 17.37 -6.66 -14.49
C ILE A 447 17.89 -5.42 -13.75
N ASN A 448 17.86 -4.27 -14.41
CA ASN A 448 18.25 -2.99 -13.81
C ASN A 448 17.00 -2.22 -13.37
N VAL A 449 16.96 -1.88 -12.08
CA VAL A 449 15.81 -1.22 -11.44
C VAL A 449 16.29 -0.04 -10.60
N THR A 450 15.72 1.15 -10.80
CA THR A 450 16.09 2.34 -10.03
C THR A 450 15.33 2.41 -8.70
N THR A 451 14.03 2.12 -8.74
CA THR A 451 13.11 2.01 -7.60
C THR A 451 12.15 0.84 -7.81
N LEU A 452 11.69 0.22 -6.72
CA LEU A 452 10.69 -0.85 -6.76
C LEU A 452 9.53 -0.49 -5.84
N THR A 453 8.36 -0.22 -6.43
CA THR A 453 7.14 0.17 -5.73
C THR A 453 6.14 -0.97 -5.77
N THR A 454 5.68 -1.43 -4.60
CA THR A 454 4.75 -2.56 -4.47
C THR A 454 3.51 -2.21 -3.64
N SER A 455 3.23 -0.93 -3.43
CA SER A 455 2.13 -0.49 -2.56
C SER A 455 0.75 -0.83 -3.12
N GLY A 456 0.64 -1.08 -4.44
CA GLY A 456 -0.57 -1.60 -5.06
C GLY A 456 -0.83 -3.09 -4.79
N LEU A 457 0.21 -3.85 -4.39
CA LEU A 457 0.10 -5.28 -4.13
C LEU A 457 -0.61 -5.54 -2.80
N THR A 458 -1.93 -5.72 -2.88
CA THR A 458 -2.83 -5.92 -1.73
C THR A 458 -3.29 -7.36 -1.54
N ASN A 459 -3.03 -8.23 -2.52
CA ASN A 459 -3.34 -9.66 -2.47
C ASN A 459 -2.39 -10.46 -3.36
N GLY A 460 -2.24 -11.75 -3.07
CA GLY A 460 -1.46 -12.68 -3.87
C GLY A 460 0.06 -12.45 -3.76
N THR A 461 0.80 -13.07 -4.68
CA THR A 461 2.26 -13.03 -4.70
C THR A 461 2.76 -12.48 -6.02
N ALA A 462 3.50 -11.36 -5.98
CA ALA A 462 4.29 -10.91 -7.11
C ALA A 462 5.70 -11.53 -7.01
N THR A 463 6.21 -12.05 -8.12
CA THR A 463 7.48 -12.81 -8.15
C THR A 463 8.47 -12.16 -9.11
N ILE A 464 9.70 -11.92 -8.66
CA ILE A 464 10.82 -11.53 -9.51
C ILE A 464 11.85 -12.66 -9.47
N ASN A 465 11.93 -13.41 -10.56
CA ASN A 465 12.88 -14.52 -10.71
C ASN A 465 14.33 -14.12 -10.98
N PRO A 466 14.63 -13.12 -11.82
CA PRO A 466 16.02 -12.79 -12.13
C PRO A 466 16.71 -12.03 -11.01
N ASP A 467 18.03 -11.92 -11.12
CA ASP A 467 18.84 -11.02 -10.30
C ASP A 467 18.38 -9.57 -10.50
N ILE A 468 18.35 -8.79 -9.43
CA ILE A 468 18.03 -7.37 -9.45
C ILE A 468 19.29 -6.57 -9.17
N VAL A 469 19.60 -5.64 -10.07
CA VAL A 469 20.64 -4.64 -9.88
C VAL A 469 19.97 -3.31 -9.52
N PHE A 470 20.14 -2.90 -8.26
CA PHE A 470 19.70 -1.58 -7.79
C PHE A 470 20.80 -0.54 -7.95
N THR A 471 20.38 0.72 -8.18
CA THR A 471 21.25 1.87 -7.97
C THR A 471 21.56 2.06 -6.48
N ALA A 472 22.67 2.73 -6.14
CA ALA A 472 23.05 3.01 -4.75
C ALA A 472 21.94 3.75 -3.95
N GLY A 473 21.99 3.65 -2.63
CA GLY A 473 21.08 4.33 -1.71
C GLY A 473 19.97 3.45 -1.13
N THR A 474 19.02 4.07 -0.43
CA THR A 474 17.90 3.36 0.20
C THR A 474 16.80 3.06 -0.81
N LYS A 475 16.32 1.82 -0.86
CA LYS A 475 15.20 1.35 -1.66
C LYS A 475 14.07 0.96 -0.74
N THR A 476 12.99 1.73 -0.73
CA THR A 476 11.82 1.45 0.11
C THR A 476 10.87 0.51 -0.62
N LEU A 477 10.61 -0.66 -0.02
CA LEU A 477 9.72 -1.68 -0.55
C LEU A 477 8.46 -1.72 0.31
N SER A 478 7.39 -1.06 -0.13
CA SER A 478 6.13 -1.02 0.63
C SER A 478 5.19 -2.11 0.15
N VAL A 479 5.12 -3.24 0.85
CA VAL A 479 4.16 -4.31 0.51
C VAL A 479 2.91 -4.12 1.35
N SER A 480 1.76 -3.91 0.70
CA SER A 480 0.50 -3.64 1.39
C SER A 480 -0.04 -4.88 2.10
N SER A 481 -0.97 -4.67 3.05
CA SER A 481 -1.60 -5.76 3.79
C SER A 481 -2.23 -6.77 2.83
N GLY A 482 -1.94 -8.06 3.02
CA GLY A 482 -2.44 -9.16 2.18
C GLY A 482 -1.56 -9.51 0.97
N GLY A 483 -0.64 -8.62 0.56
CA GLY A 483 0.29 -8.87 -0.53
C GLY A 483 1.59 -9.55 -0.10
N ASN A 484 2.21 -10.29 -1.03
CA ASN A 484 3.52 -10.91 -0.87
C ASN A 484 4.44 -10.56 -2.05
N LEU A 485 5.66 -10.10 -1.79
CA LEU A 485 6.70 -9.92 -2.80
C LEU A 485 7.77 -11.00 -2.64
N GLU A 486 8.04 -11.78 -3.67
CA GLU A 486 9.11 -12.78 -3.70
C GLU A 486 10.24 -12.37 -4.63
N LEU A 487 11.46 -12.29 -4.08
CA LEU A 487 12.68 -11.97 -4.82
C LEU A 487 13.58 -13.21 -4.86
N ASN A 488 13.64 -13.88 -6.01
CA ASN A 488 14.30 -15.18 -6.16
C ASN A 488 15.75 -15.07 -6.63
N GLY A 489 16.06 -14.10 -7.49
CA GLY A 489 17.42 -13.81 -7.90
C GLY A 489 18.22 -13.03 -6.86
N ALA A 490 19.52 -12.94 -7.08
CA ALA A 490 20.41 -12.16 -6.25
C ALA A 490 20.08 -10.66 -6.31
N ILE A 491 20.22 -9.96 -5.19
CA ILE A 491 20.04 -8.51 -5.10
C ILE A 491 21.42 -7.87 -4.97
N SER A 492 21.81 -7.11 -5.99
CA SER A 492 23.13 -6.47 -6.13
C SER A 492 23.02 -4.97 -6.41
N GLY A 493 24.14 -4.25 -6.33
CA GLY A 493 24.23 -2.84 -6.71
C GLY A 493 25.65 -2.29 -6.56
N SER A 494 26.00 -1.24 -7.31
CA SER A 494 27.30 -0.57 -7.12
C SER A 494 27.22 0.37 -5.91
N GLY A 495 27.88 0.02 -4.80
CA GLY A 495 27.89 0.82 -3.58
C GLY A 495 26.86 0.39 -2.53
N ALA A 496 26.72 1.19 -1.46
CA ALA A 496 25.85 0.84 -0.32
C ALA A 496 24.36 0.93 -0.70
N VAL A 497 23.70 -0.22 -0.81
CA VAL A 497 22.24 -0.34 -0.97
C VAL A 497 21.61 -0.69 0.38
N VAL A 498 20.51 -0.03 0.72
CA VAL A 498 19.69 -0.39 1.90
C VAL A 498 18.29 -0.76 1.43
N LEU A 499 17.84 -1.99 1.67
CA LEU A 499 16.46 -2.40 1.42
C LEU A 499 15.62 -2.06 2.66
N SER A 500 14.72 -1.09 2.53
CA SER A 500 13.84 -0.66 3.61
C SER A 500 12.43 -1.21 3.39
N LYS A 501 12.08 -2.30 4.06
CA LYS A 501 10.73 -2.87 4.01
C LYS A 501 9.75 -1.99 4.79
N THR A 502 8.64 -1.62 4.14
CA THR A 502 7.48 -0.98 4.77
C THR A 502 6.17 -1.69 4.42
N GLY A 503 5.06 -1.25 5.02
CA GLY A 503 3.74 -1.84 4.81
C GLY A 503 3.57 -3.18 5.52
N LEU A 504 2.32 -3.64 5.69
CA LEU A 504 1.99 -4.80 6.53
C LEU A 504 2.16 -6.16 5.85
N GLY A 505 2.35 -6.19 4.53
CA GLY A 505 2.52 -7.43 3.76
C GLY A 505 3.90 -8.08 3.94
N THR A 506 4.12 -9.16 3.19
CA THR A 506 5.33 -10.00 3.28
C THR A 506 6.31 -9.68 2.17
N LEU A 507 7.59 -9.58 2.52
CA LEU A 507 8.72 -9.63 1.58
C LEU A 507 9.52 -10.90 1.83
N THR A 508 9.64 -11.77 0.84
CA THR A 508 10.48 -12.96 0.89
C THR A 508 11.72 -12.74 0.02
N ILE A 509 12.89 -12.89 0.63
CA ILE A 509 14.19 -12.81 -0.05
C ILE A 509 14.75 -14.22 -0.12
N ASN A 510 14.74 -14.80 -1.32
CA ASN A 510 15.26 -16.13 -1.58
C ASN A 510 16.70 -16.07 -2.09
N GLY A 511 17.00 -15.14 -3.01
CA GLY A 511 18.34 -14.97 -3.57
C GLY A 511 19.36 -14.38 -2.59
N ALA A 512 20.64 -14.47 -2.96
CA ALA A 512 21.74 -13.86 -2.21
C ALA A 512 21.65 -12.32 -2.29
N ASN A 513 21.90 -11.64 -1.18
CA ASN A 513 21.69 -10.20 -1.07
C ASN A 513 22.98 -9.52 -0.63
N SER A 514 23.41 -8.47 -1.34
CA SER A 514 24.55 -7.64 -0.92
C SER A 514 24.14 -6.39 -0.15
N ALA A 515 22.85 -6.03 -0.14
CA ALA A 515 22.32 -4.85 0.52
C ALA A 515 22.18 -5.03 2.04
N THR A 516 22.15 -3.92 2.78
CA THR A 516 21.73 -3.92 4.19
C THR A 516 20.22 -3.96 4.28
N ASN A 517 19.67 -4.85 5.09
CA ASN A 517 18.22 -4.96 5.28
C ASN A 517 17.74 -4.12 6.46
N ARG A 518 16.71 -3.31 6.23
CA ARG A 518 15.99 -2.53 7.23
C ARG A 518 14.50 -2.86 7.17
N ILE A 519 13.89 -3.13 8.31
CA ILE A 519 12.48 -3.50 8.45
C ILE A 519 11.80 -2.41 9.27
N GLY A 520 10.82 -1.75 8.67
CA GLY A 520 10.21 -0.54 9.19
C GLY A 520 10.99 0.75 8.82
N LEU A 521 10.39 1.90 9.13
CA LEU A 521 11.01 3.21 8.96
C LEU A 521 11.80 3.60 10.23
N ALA A 522 12.72 4.55 10.10
CA ALA A 522 13.35 5.19 11.25
C ALA A 522 12.45 6.33 11.78
N GLY A 523 12.50 6.61 13.09
CA GLY A 523 11.76 7.71 13.72
C GLY A 523 10.47 7.28 14.43
N ALA A 524 9.57 8.22 14.73
CA ALA A 524 8.41 7.99 15.61
C ALA A 524 7.24 7.20 14.97
N SER A 525 7.26 6.93 13.66
CA SER A 525 6.21 6.19 12.95
C SER A 525 6.62 4.72 12.76
N MET A 526 6.38 3.89 13.78
CA MET A 526 6.93 2.53 13.91
C MET A 526 5.93 1.41 13.55
N THR A 527 4.81 1.71 12.90
CA THR A 527 3.71 0.72 12.70
C THR A 527 3.78 -0.08 11.39
N SER A 528 4.69 0.27 10.47
CA SER A 528 4.63 -0.19 9.08
C SER A 528 5.75 -1.16 8.67
N GLY A 529 6.08 -2.20 9.46
CA GLY A 529 7.16 -3.15 9.15
C GLY A 529 6.74 -4.41 8.37
N GLY A 530 5.54 -4.93 8.62
CA GLY A 530 5.06 -6.18 8.01
C GLY A 530 5.97 -7.37 8.35
N THR A 531 6.20 -8.26 7.38
CA THR A 531 7.11 -9.41 7.54
C THR A 531 8.21 -9.40 6.48
N VAL A 532 9.46 -9.64 6.89
CA VAL A 532 10.57 -10.06 6.01
C VAL A 532 10.92 -11.50 6.30
N VAL A 533 10.98 -12.31 5.25
CA VAL A 533 11.35 -13.72 5.29
C VAL A 533 12.70 -13.89 4.61
N LEU A 534 13.67 -14.44 5.33
CA LEU A 534 14.97 -14.81 4.79
C LEU A 534 14.97 -16.31 4.50
N ALA A 535 15.27 -16.70 3.26
CA ALA A 535 15.33 -18.10 2.89
C ALA A 535 16.63 -18.79 3.34
N SER A 536 17.73 -18.03 3.32
CA SER A 536 19.08 -18.49 3.66
C SER A 536 19.88 -17.40 4.37
N ALA A 537 21.06 -17.74 4.89
CA ALA A 537 21.98 -16.74 5.45
C ALA A 537 22.47 -15.73 4.39
N ALA A 538 22.65 -16.17 3.13
CA ALA A 538 23.04 -15.28 2.04
C ALA A 538 21.95 -14.24 1.71
N SER A 539 20.68 -14.52 1.99
CA SER A 539 19.56 -13.59 1.80
C SER A 539 19.60 -12.40 2.76
N ALA A 540 20.35 -12.52 3.86
CA ALA A 540 20.40 -11.56 4.96
C ALA A 540 21.20 -10.28 4.68
N GLY A 541 21.98 -10.24 3.60
CA GLY A 541 22.79 -9.06 3.29
C GLY A 541 24.21 -9.11 3.86
N SER A 542 24.97 -8.06 3.63
CA SER A 542 26.36 -7.91 4.10
C SER A 542 26.52 -7.04 5.37
N GLY A 543 25.44 -6.38 5.83
CA GLY A 543 25.46 -5.43 6.95
C GLY A 543 24.64 -5.84 8.17
N GLN A 544 24.69 -5.06 9.24
CA GLN A 544 23.81 -5.24 10.41
C GLN A 544 22.35 -5.07 9.98
N ILE A 545 21.49 -6.03 10.30
CA ILE A 545 20.06 -5.96 9.98
C ILE A 545 19.40 -4.96 10.93
N GLN A 546 18.62 -4.03 10.40
CA GLN A 546 17.87 -3.08 11.22
C GLN A 546 16.43 -3.55 11.35
N LEU A 547 15.99 -3.88 12.56
CA LEU A 547 14.64 -4.29 12.88
C LEU A 547 14.00 -3.19 13.73
N ASN A 548 13.45 -2.21 13.03
CA ASN A 548 12.76 -1.08 13.66
C ASN A 548 11.35 -1.50 14.07
N SER A 549 10.64 -2.26 13.25
CA SER A 549 9.34 -2.84 13.62
C SER A 549 8.98 -4.03 12.74
N GLY A 550 7.88 -4.69 13.04
CA GLY A 550 7.40 -5.83 12.25
C GLY A 550 8.22 -7.10 12.55
N THR A 551 8.17 -8.05 11.63
CA THR A 551 8.69 -9.41 11.84
C THR A 551 9.86 -9.72 10.92
N LEU A 552 10.97 -10.17 11.51
CA LEU A 552 12.02 -10.90 10.80
C LEU A 552 11.81 -12.41 11.00
N ARG A 553 11.69 -13.15 9.90
CA ARG A 553 11.35 -14.58 9.91
C ARG A 553 12.39 -15.42 9.17
N GLY A 554 12.94 -16.44 9.82
CA GLY A 554 13.73 -17.47 9.13
C GLY A 554 12.82 -18.49 8.45
N ALA A 555 12.96 -18.69 7.13
CA ALA A 555 12.24 -19.75 6.43
C ALA A 555 12.73 -21.15 6.82
N SER A 556 14.00 -21.25 7.24
CA SER A 556 14.67 -22.43 7.79
C SER A 556 15.51 -22.02 9.01
N GLY A 557 16.18 -22.95 9.67
CA GLY A 557 17.14 -22.61 10.73
C GLY A 557 18.33 -21.85 10.14
N LEU A 558 18.55 -20.60 10.57
CA LEU A 558 19.57 -19.72 9.99
C LEU A 558 20.64 -19.35 10.99
N VAL A 559 21.89 -19.49 10.57
CA VAL A 559 23.07 -18.92 11.24
C VAL A 559 23.55 -17.73 10.42
N LEU A 560 23.46 -16.54 10.98
CA LEU A 560 23.69 -15.26 10.33
C LEU A 560 25.00 -14.65 10.81
N THR A 561 25.89 -14.30 9.88
CA THR A 561 27.09 -13.50 10.19
C THR A 561 26.74 -12.06 10.55
N ASN A 562 25.54 -11.62 10.18
CA ASN A 562 25.00 -10.31 10.48
C ASN A 562 24.72 -10.17 11.99
N GLY A 563 24.81 -8.94 12.47
CA GLY A 563 24.21 -8.55 13.74
C GLY A 563 22.82 -7.95 13.55
N LEU A 564 22.14 -7.65 14.65
CA LEU A 564 20.80 -7.07 14.65
C LEU A 564 20.74 -5.75 15.43
N LEU A 565 20.32 -4.66 14.78
CA LEU A 565 19.96 -3.40 15.41
C LEU A 565 18.45 -3.40 15.69
N ILE A 566 18.05 -3.33 16.96
CA ILE A 566 16.66 -3.51 17.38
C ILE A 566 16.12 -2.18 17.92
N ALA A 567 15.07 -1.65 17.30
CA ALA A 567 14.48 -0.36 17.69
C ALA A 567 12.96 -0.41 17.92
N GLY A 568 12.36 -1.59 18.01
CA GLY A 568 10.91 -1.78 18.22
C GLY A 568 10.33 -0.96 19.36
N GLN A 569 9.06 -0.56 19.26
CA GLN A 569 8.36 0.24 20.27
C GLN A 569 7.01 -0.41 20.63
N THR A 570 6.33 0.02 21.69
CA THR A 570 5.06 -0.57 22.15
C THR A 570 3.99 -0.70 21.05
N ASN A 571 3.85 0.30 20.18
CA ASN A 571 2.87 0.29 19.08
C ASN A 571 3.45 -0.26 17.76
N GLY A 572 4.65 -0.83 17.80
CA GLY A 572 5.42 -1.22 16.63
C GLY A 572 6.56 -2.15 17.04
N ALA A 573 6.22 -3.25 17.71
CA ALA A 573 7.20 -4.16 18.27
C ALA A 573 8.07 -4.76 17.15
N ALA A 574 9.35 -4.95 17.46
CA ALA A 574 10.24 -5.81 16.68
C ALA A 574 9.89 -7.26 17.02
N VAL A 575 9.78 -8.13 16.03
CA VAL A 575 9.42 -9.54 16.21
C VAL A 575 10.44 -10.44 15.51
N LEU A 576 10.93 -11.46 16.23
CA LEU A 576 11.72 -12.55 15.68
C LEU A 576 10.87 -13.82 15.68
N ALA A 577 10.72 -14.46 14.53
CA ALA A 577 9.80 -15.57 14.36
C ALA A 577 10.26 -16.60 13.31
N GLY A 578 9.43 -17.64 13.10
CA GLY A 578 9.71 -18.72 12.18
C GLY A 578 10.63 -19.76 12.80
N ASN A 579 11.57 -20.26 12.01
CA ASN A 579 12.57 -21.21 12.49
C ASN A 579 13.65 -20.53 13.33
N ASN A 580 14.54 -21.34 13.91
CA ASN A 580 15.58 -20.84 14.80
C ASN A 580 16.55 -19.89 14.07
N LEU A 581 16.96 -18.82 14.76
CA LEU A 581 17.90 -17.83 14.27
C LEU A 581 19.13 -17.77 15.18
N GLU A 582 20.30 -17.59 14.60
CA GLU A 582 21.52 -17.25 15.32
C GLU A 582 22.18 -16.02 14.67
N PHE A 583 22.51 -15.01 15.48
CA PHE A 583 23.23 -13.81 15.06
C PHE A 583 24.66 -13.86 15.66
N GLN A 584 25.65 -14.04 14.79
CA GLN A 584 27.07 -14.03 15.15
C GLN A 584 27.70 -12.63 15.07
N GLY A 585 27.05 -11.68 14.41
CA GLY A 585 27.49 -10.28 14.38
C GLY A 585 27.00 -9.47 15.59
N GLN A 586 27.55 -8.27 15.75
CA GLN A 586 27.18 -7.36 16.85
C GLN A 586 25.70 -6.98 16.79
N SER A 587 24.95 -7.31 17.84
CA SER A 587 23.54 -6.94 18.00
C SER A 587 23.37 -5.89 19.09
N THR A 588 22.40 -5.00 18.92
CA THR A 588 22.25 -3.83 19.77
C THR A 588 20.81 -3.36 19.86
N PHE A 589 20.37 -2.95 21.05
CA PHE A 589 19.17 -2.14 21.18
C PHE A 589 19.47 -0.68 20.83
N PHE A 590 18.55 -0.01 20.12
CA PHE A 590 18.70 1.36 19.65
C PHE A 590 17.47 2.20 19.97
N LYS A 591 17.70 3.41 20.48
CA LYS A 591 16.66 4.40 20.79
C LYS A 591 16.79 5.60 19.85
N GLY A 592 15.86 5.75 18.92
CA GLY A 592 15.86 6.87 17.98
C GLY A 592 15.68 8.23 18.64
N THR A 593 16.13 9.29 17.97
CA THR A 593 15.77 10.67 18.34
C THR A 593 14.26 10.85 18.25
N GLY A 594 13.61 11.34 19.33
CA GLY A 594 12.17 11.61 19.35
C GLY A 594 11.26 10.41 19.65
N THR A 595 11.80 9.23 19.99
CA THR A 595 11.01 8.09 20.47
C THR A 595 10.87 8.12 22.00
N THR A 596 9.67 7.83 22.52
CA THR A 596 9.37 7.70 23.96
C THR A 596 8.99 6.25 24.31
N GLY A 597 9.19 5.84 25.57
CA GLY A 597 8.87 4.47 26.05
C GLY A 597 10.01 3.44 25.88
N PRO A 598 9.77 2.17 26.25
CA PRO A 598 10.76 1.10 26.15
C PRO A 598 10.99 0.65 24.71
N VAL A 599 12.19 0.14 24.43
CA VAL A 599 12.42 -0.69 23.23
C VAL A 599 11.73 -2.04 23.44
N VAL A 600 10.95 -2.51 22.47
CA VAL A 600 10.15 -3.74 22.55
C VAL A 600 10.59 -4.75 21.49
N LEU A 601 10.99 -5.93 21.96
CA LEU A 601 11.31 -7.09 21.14
C LEU A 601 10.46 -8.29 21.56
N ASN A 602 9.72 -8.89 20.64
CA ASN A 602 9.04 -10.17 20.85
C ASN A 602 9.82 -11.29 20.17
N VAL A 603 10.17 -12.33 20.93
CA VAL A 603 10.86 -13.50 20.42
C VAL A 603 9.88 -14.67 20.41
N ASN A 604 9.55 -15.18 19.23
CA ASN A 604 8.55 -16.23 18.99
C ASN A 604 9.16 -17.51 18.38
N ASN A 605 10.48 -17.61 18.39
CA ASN A 605 11.28 -18.77 17.97
C ASN A 605 12.43 -18.97 18.96
N THR A 606 13.35 -19.90 18.68
CA THR A 606 14.66 -19.87 19.37
C THR A 606 15.56 -18.89 18.64
N THR A 607 15.98 -17.82 19.31
CA THR A 607 16.97 -16.88 18.78
C THR A 607 18.21 -16.85 19.67
N THR A 608 19.36 -17.13 19.08
CA THR A 608 20.67 -17.05 19.74
C THR A 608 21.43 -15.80 19.28
N PHE A 609 21.95 -15.05 20.25
CA PHE A 609 22.91 -13.97 20.03
C PHE A 609 24.26 -14.47 20.55
N SER A 610 25.09 -14.96 19.64
CA SER A 610 26.45 -15.46 19.91
C SER A 610 27.53 -14.43 19.57
N GLY A 611 27.19 -13.44 18.73
CA GLY A 611 27.96 -12.22 18.56
C GLY A 611 27.79 -11.25 19.72
N GLY A 612 28.65 -10.23 19.78
CA GLY A 612 28.54 -9.14 20.76
C GLY A 612 27.10 -8.63 20.90
N PHE A 613 26.62 -8.41 22.12
CA PHE A 613 25.28 -7.88 22.37
C PHE A 613 25.40 -6.66 23.27
N GLY A 614 25.03 -5.47 22.82
CA GLY A 614 25.36 -4.22 23.53
C GLY A 614 24.49 -3.02 23.18
N LEU A 615 24.98 -1.82 23.46
CA LEU A 615 24.37 -0.57 23.03
C LEU A 615 25.07 -0.01 21.80
N THR A 616 24.28 0.54 20.88
CA THR A 616 24.70 1.68 20.06
C THR A 616 23.88 2.89 20.49
N GLY A 617 24.59 3.98 20.81
CA GLY A 617 24.01 5.21 21.32
C GLY A 617 22.83 5.73 20.49
N GLY A 618 21.91 6.38 21.18
CA GLY A 618 20.78 7.09 20.60
C GLY A 618 20.27 8.12 21.59
N ALA A 619 19.92 9.32 21.11
CA ALA A 619 19.58 10.48 21.96
C ALA A 619 18.12 10.48 22.45
N GLY A 620 17.39 9.35 22.33
CA GLY A 620 16.01 9.21 22.79
C GLY A 620 15.89 9.09 24.31
N SER A 621 14.82 9.63 24.90
CA SER A 621 14.52 9.61 26.35
C SER A 621 13.82 8.34 26.84
N GLY A 622 13.83 7.27 26.02
CA GLY A 622 13.10 6.03 26.30
C GLY A 622 13.56 5.29 27.56
N THR A 623 12.63 4.61 28.24
CA THR A 623 12.81 3.95 29.53
C THR A 623 12.95 2.43 29.36
N GLY A 624 14.13 1.84 29.55
CA GLY A 624 14.29 0.37 29.59
C GLY A 624 14.09 -0.39 28.28
N VAL A 625 14.08 -1.72 28.39
CA VAL A 625 13.83 -2.69 27.30
C VAL A 625 12.77 -3.69 27.76
N THR A 626 11.83 -4.04 26.89
CA THR A 626 10.87 -5.12 27.08
C THR A 626 11.15 -6.25 26.11
N ILE A 627 11.29 -7.46 26.62
CA ILE A 627 11.42 -8.68 25.82
C ILE A 627 10.19 -9.55 26.08
N GLY A 628 9.35 -9.74 25.07
CA GLY A 628 8.12 -10.53 25.12
C GLY A 628 8.14 -11.71 24.15
N GLY A 629 6.94 -12.18 23.80
CA GLY A 629 6.74 -13.34 22.94
C GLY A 629 6.69 -14.68 23.69
N ASN A 630 6.68 -15.77 22.93
CA ASN A 630 6.52 -17.13 23.46
C ASN A 630 7.70 -18.07 23.15
N GLY A 631 8.80 -17.52 22.63
CA GLY A 631 9.99 -18.24 22.22
C GLY A 631 11.10 -18.29 23.28
N HIS A 632 12.31 -18.53 22.80
CA HIS A 632 13.50 -18.71 23.62
C HIS A 632 14.64 -17.82 23.10
N MET A 633 14.98 -16.78 23.87
CA MET A 633 16.14 -15.93 23.60
C MET A 633 17.36 -16.48 24.35
N ILE A 634 18.48 -16.64 23.64
CA ILE A 634 19.76 -17.08 24.20
C ILE A 634 20.80 -15.98 23.93
N ILE A 635 21.49 -15.54 24.97
CA ILE A 635 22.63 -14.61 24.85
C ILE A 635 23.88 -15.38 25.30
N SER A 636 24.89 -15.51 24.43
CA SER A 636 26.05 -16.38 24.66
C SER A 636 27.39 -15.64 24.60
N GLY A 637 28.24 -15.81 25.63
CA GLY A 637 29.66 -15.42 25.62
C GLY A 637 29.94 -13.91 25.49
N VAL A 638 28.95 -13.06 25.76
CA VAL A 638 28.98 -11.63 25.43
C VAL A 638 28.64 -10.76 26.64
N SER A 639 29.30 -9.61 26.78
CA SER A 639 28.98 -8.62 27.81
C SER A 639 28.17 -7.48 27.21
N THR A 640 27.02 -7.16 27.81
CA THR A 640 26.23 -5.99 27.43
C THR A 640 26.70 -4.76 28.19
N ASN A 641 27.02 -3.69 27.45
CA ASN A 641 27.37 -2.38 28.02
C ASN A 641 26.12 -1.51 28.27
N PHE A 642 24.94 -2.12 28.39
CA PHE A 642 23.68 -1.40 28.54
C PHE A 642 23.30 -1.28 30.02
N SER A 643 22.92 -0.08 30.47
CA SER A 643 22.60 0.20 31.88
C SER A 643 21.13 0.05 32.24
N ASP A 644 20.21 0.06 31.26
CA ASP A 644 18.79 0.05 31.62
C ASP A 644 18.29 -1.35 31.96
N THR A 645 17.20 -1.38 32.71
CA THR A 645 16.51 -2.61 33.08
C THR A 645 15.84 -3.27 31.89
N ILE A 646 16.06 -4.57 31.75
CA ILE A 646 15.32 -5.46 30.84
C ILE A 646 14.13 -6.04 31.60
N SER A 647 12.93 -5.93 31.04
CA SER A 647 11.71 -6.55 31.56
C SER A 647 11.26 -7.68 30.65
N LEU A 648 11.13 -8.89 31.18
CA LEU A 648 10.53 -10.01 30.46
C LEU A 648 9.00 -9.97 30.62
N THR A 649 8.28 -10.18 29.52
CA THR A 649 6.81 -10.22 29.47
C THR A 649 6.32 -11.43 28.68
N ASP A 650 5.01 -11.67 28.66
CA ASP A 650 4.38 -12.84 28.02
C ASP A 650 4.91 -14.16 28.60
N THR A 651 5.45 -15.06 27.76
CA THR A 651 5.95 -16.38 28.17
C THR A 651 7.38 -16.66 27.68
N VAL A 652 8.13 -15.63 27.29
CA VAL A 652 9.48 -15.79 26.76
C VAL A 652 10.44 -16.41 27.79
N LYS A 653 11.29 -17.30 27.30
CA LYS A 653 12.46 -17.83 28.02
C LYS A 653 13.70 -17.03 27.65
N LEU A 654 14.46 -16.57 28.62
CA LEU A 654 15.78 -15.95 28.44
C LEU A 654 16.86 -16.84 29.05
N THR A 655 17.85 -17.26 28.25
CA THR A 655 19.05 -17.95 28.73
C THR A 655 20.27 -17.06 28.60
N LEU A 656 21.00 -16.88 29.71
CA LEU A 656 22.31 -16.24 29.72
C LEU A 656 23.38 -17.32 29.78
N ASN A 657 24.05 -17.59 28.67
CA ASN A 657 25.11 -18.59 28.55
C ASN A 657 26.48 -17.91 28.61
N ASN A 658 27.09 -17.84 29.80
CA ASN A 658 28.31 -17.07 30.04
C ASN A 658 28.22 -15.59 29.57
N ALA A 659 27.01 -15.03 29.53
CA ALA A 659 26.76 -13.67 29.09
C ALA A 659 26.46 -12.74 30.27
N THR A 660 26.83 -11.47 30.15
CA THR A 660 26.61 -10.45 31.18
C THR A 660 25.59 -9.44 30.71
N ILE A 661 24.50 -9.24 31.45
CA ILE A 661 23.61 -8.07 31.30
C ILE A 661 24.14 -6.94 32.18
N GLY A 662 24.50 -5.78 31.61
CA GLY A 662 24.99 -4.61 32.34
C GLY A 662 23.95 -3.93 33.25
N GLY A 663 22.67 -3.99 32.88
CA GLY A 663 21.55 -3.37 33.60
C GLY A 663 20.82 -4.33 34.54
N GLY A 664 19.67 -3.89 35.05
CA GLY A 664 18.77 -4.75 35.83
C GLY A 664 17.98 -5.74 34.96
N LEU A 665 17.39 -6.75 35.60
CA LEU A 665 16.52 -7.72 34.96
C LEU A 665 15.26 -7.96 35.81
N ILE A 666 14.09 -7.86 35.18
CA ILE A 666 12.79 -8.19 35.76
C ILE A 666 12.24 -9.41 35.03
N VAL A 667 12.00 -10.49 35.75
CA VAL A 667 11.37 -11.72 35.25
C VAL A 667 9.88 -11.65 35.54
N GLY A 668 9.08 -11.41 34.49
CA GLY A 668 7.62 -11.35 34.58
C GLY A 668 6.96 -12.68 34.95
N GLY A 669 5.67 -12.64 35.26
CA GLY A 669 4.95 -13.70 35.96
C GLY A 669 4.79 -15.04 35.23
N SER A 670 5.17 -15.16 33.96
CA SER A 670 5.17 -16.44 33.22
C SER A 670 6.47 -16.67 32.45
N ASN A 671 7.48 -15.86 32.74
CA ASN A 671 8.78 -15.91 32.08
C ASN A 671 9.73 -16.86 32.78
N ILE A 672 10.70 -17.36 32.02
CA ILE A 672 11.75 -18.24 32.53
C ILE A 672 13.10 -17.56 32.30
N LEU A 673 13.85 -17.35 33.38
CA LEU A 673 15.28 -17.02 33.32
C LEU A 673 16.10 -18.28 33.50
N ALA A 674 17.16 -18.44 32.71
CA ALA A 674 18.00 -19.63 32.70
C ALA A 674 19.48 -19.30 32.46
N GLY A 675 20.35 -20.27 32.70
CA GLY A 675 21.77 -20.21 32.38
C GLY A 675 22.65 -19.75 33.53
N ASN A 676 23.91 -19.49 33.21
CA ASN A 676 25.03 -19.29 34.14
C ASN A 676 25.75 -17.95 33.94
N GLY A 677 25.09 -17.00 33.29
CA GLY A 677 25.61 -15.66 33.04
C GLY A 677 25.65 -14.76 34.28
N THR A 678 25.85 -13.47 34.04
CA THR A 678 25.90 -12.42 35.06
C THR A 678 24.81 -11.37 34.82
N VAL A 679 24.12 -10.95 35.88
CA VAL A 679 23.28 -9.73 35.89
C VAL A 679 23.99 -8.69 36.74
N ALA A 680 24.46 -7.60 36.14
CA ALA A 680 25.23 -6.58 36.84
C ALA A 680 24.35 -5.60 37.62
N GLY A 681 23.10 -5.40 37.21
CA GLY A 681 22.10 -4.65 37.96
C GLY A 681 21.21 -5.51 38.85
N ASN A 682 20.12 -4.94 39.36
CA ASN A 682 19.16 -5.65 40.22
C ASN A 682 18.46 -6.78 39.47
N LEU A 683 18.22 -7.90 40.17
CA LEU A 683 17.38 -8.99 39.67
C LEU A 683 16.05 -9.02 40.44
N SER A 684 14.93 -9.07 39.72
CA SER A 684 13.60 -9.14 40.34
C SER A 684 12.75 -10.22 39.69
N PHE A 685 12.20 -11.13 40.50
CA PHE A 685 11.20 -12.08 40.07
C PHE A 685 9.81 -11.60 40.50
N GLN A 686 8.94 -11.32 39.53
CA GLN A 686 7.54 -10.99 39.76
C GLN A 686 6.73 -12.25 40.06
N ASN A 687 5.49 -12.08 40.54
CA ASN A 687 4.62 -13.20 40.90
C ASN A 687 4.43 -14.17 39.74
N GLY A 688 4.92 -15.40 39.90
CA GLY A 688 4.88 -16.46 38.89
C GLY A 688 6.13 -16.59 38.00
N GLY A 689 7.03 -15.61 38.01
CA GLY A 689 8.30 -15.67 37.28
C GLY A 689 9.16 -16.85 37.74
N LYS A 690 9.91 -17.45 36.81
CA LYS A 690 10.60 -18.73 37.03
C LYS A 690 12.09 -18.64 36.77
N PHE A 691 12.85 -19.46 37.47
CA PHE A 691 14.26 -19.74 37.19
C PHE A 691 14.42 -21.21 36.78
N GLU A 692 15.12 -21.48 35.69
CA GLU A 692 15.42 -22.84 35.24
C GLU A 692 16.65 -23.38 35.94
N PHE A 693 16.47 -24.46 36.70
CA PHE A 693 17.53 -25.19 37.35
C PHE A 693 18.24 -26.12 36.36
N ASN A 694 19.57 -26.01 36.29
CA ASN A 694 20.41 -26.89 35.49
C ASN A 694 21.58 -27.41 36.33
N LEU A 695 21.62 -28.73 36.56
CA LEU A 695 22.66 -29.40 37.33
C LEU A 695 24.09 -29.16 36.81
N ALA A 696 24.26 -28.98 35.50
CA ALA A 696 25.58 -28.78 34.90
C ALA A 696 26.13 -27.37 35.11
N SER A 697 25.27 -26.37 35.34
CA SER A 697 25.65 -24.97 35.52
C SER A 697 24.53 -24.21 36.23
N PRO A 698 24.33 -24.41 37.54
CA PRO A 698 23.13 -23.98 38.24
C PRO A 698 23.16 -22.50 38.66
N THR A 699 24.33 -21.86 38.56
CA THR A 699 24.57 -20.59 39.25
C THR A 699 24.55 -19.42 38.28
N LEU A 700 23.57 -18.54 38.47
CA LEU A 700 23.55 -17.21 37.88
C LEU A 700 24.29 -16.25 38.81
N THR A 701 25.21 -15.45 38.29
CA THR A 701 25.88 -14.41 39.08
C THR A 701 25.05 -13.13 39.07
N VAL A 702 24.84 -12.52 40.23
CA VAL A 702 24.16 -11.22 40.34
C VAL A 702 25.07 -10.24 41.09
N ASN A 703 25.64 -9.29 40.35
CA ASN A 703 26.53 -8.26 40.90
C ASN A 703 25.77 -6.99 41.32
N GLY A 704 24.48 -6.91 41.04
CA GLY A 704 23.66 -5.77 41.43
C GLY A 704 23.41 -5.68 42.93
N PRO A 705 22.95 -4.51 43.41
CA PRO A 705 22.76 -4.26 44.82
C PRO A 705 21.63 -5.08 45.47
N SER A 706 20.71 -5.68 44.68
CA SER A 706 19.68 -6.57 45.23
C SER A 706 19.20 -7.68 44.28
N VAL A 707 18.77 -8.79 44.90
CA VAL A 707 17.86 -9.79 44.31
C VAL A 707 16.54 -9.71 45.09
N SER A 708 15.42 -9.59 44.39
CA SER A 708 14.09 -9.40 44.99
C SER A 708 13.05 -10.38 44.43
N PHE A 709 12.07 -10.73 45.25
CA PHE A 709 11.06 -11.74 44.92
C PHE A 709 9.65 -11.25 45.27
N VAL A 710 8.67 -11.64 44.47
CA VAL A 710 7.24 -11.49 44.76
C VAL A 710 6.60 -12.88 44.73
N ASN A 711 6.29 -13.45 45.90
CA ASN A 711 5.71 -14.80 46.05
C ASN A 711 6.50 -15.91 45.33
N PHE A 712 7.83 -15.87 45.37
CA PHE A 712 8.67 -16.88 44.73
C PHE A 712 8.78 -18.13 45.61
N THR A 713 8.43 -19.27 45.06
CA THR A 713 8.35 -20.58 45.75
C THR A 713 9.24 -21.60 45.06
N ILE A 714 9.39 -22.80 45.65
CA ILE A 714 10.09 -23.91 44.99
C ILE A 714 9.43 -24.29 43.65
N ALA A 715 8.11 -24.13 43.51
CA ALA A 715 7.41 -24.40 42.26
C ALA A 715 7.77 -23.43 41.12
N ASN A 716 8.43 -22.30 41.44
CA ASN A 716 8.96 -21.38 40.44
C ASN A 716 10.34 -21.81 39.90
N ILE A 717 10.94 -22.86 40.46
CA ILE A 717 12.18 -23.44 39.95
C ILE A 717 11.83 -24.49 38.88
N ALA A 718 11.90 -24.09 37.62
CA ALA A 718 11.66 -25.00 36.50
C ALA A 718 12.79 -26.04 36.40
N GLY A 719 12.47 -27.30 36.12
CA GLY A 719 13.46 -28.38 36.00
C GLY A 719 13.92 -28.99 37.33
N LEU A 720 13.43 -28.50 38.48
CA LEU A 720 13.61 -29.14 39.77
C LEU A 720 12.54 -30.21 39.99
N ASP A 721 12.95 -31.47 40.16
CA ASP A 721 12.04 -32.59 40.39
C ASP A 721 12.63 -33.64 41.36
N ARG A 722 11.86 -34.72 41.59
CA ARG A 722 12.26 -35.89 42.39
C ARG A 722 13.54 -36.60 41.92
N THR A 723 13.98 -36.40 40.69
CA THR A 723 15.22 -36.99 40.17
C THR A 723 16.44 -36.16 40.57
N THR A 724 16.27 -34.88 40.90
CA THR A 724 17.36 -34.01 41.36
C THR A 724 18.12 -34.64 42.55
N PRO A 725 19.45 -34.77 42.48
CA PRO A 725 20.26 -35.32 43.57
C PRO A 725 20.09 -34.52 44.86
N ASN A 726 20.19 -35.20 46.00
CA ASN A 726 20.21 -34.51 47.28
C ASN A 726 21.48 -33.66 47.39
N GLY A 727 21.36 -32.45 47.91
CA GLY A 727 22.47 -31.52 48.03
C GLY A 727 22.01 -30.08 48.22
N THR A 728 22.99 -29.22 48.44
CA THR A 728 22.80 -27.76 48.52
C THR A 728 23.30 -27.13 47.23
N TYR A 729 22.47 -26.30 46.60
CA TYR A 729 22.73 -25.68 45.31
C TYR A 729 22.65 -24.15 45.43
N THR A 730 23.68 -23.47 44.92
CA THR A 730 23.68 -22.01 44.80
C THR A 730 23.05 -21.61 43.47
N LEU A 731 21.80 -21.17 43.50
CA LEU A 731 21.10 -20.68 42.30
C LEU A 731 21.59 -19.29 41.88
N PHE A 732 21.83 -18.43 42.87
CA PHE A 732 22.25 -17.05 42.68
C PHE A 732 23.51 -16.78 43.50
N ALA A 733 24.62 -16.44 42.84
CA ALA A 733 25.84 -16.00 43.50
C ALA A 733 25.84 -14.47 43.60
N THR A 734 25.84 -13.92 44.82
CA THR A 734 25.85 -12.48 45.08
C THR A 734 27.13 -12.08 45.84
N PRO A 735 28.05 -11.30 45.23
CA PRO A 735 29.31 -10.92 45.89
C PRO A 735 29.14 -10.00 47.11
N PHE A 736 27.97 -9.33 47.24
CA PHE A 736 27.74 -8.25 48.21
C PHE A 736 26.83 -8.63 49.40
N GLY A 737 26.41 -9.90 49.53
CA GLY A 737 25.70 -10.42 50.72
C GLY A 737 24.28 -9.89 50.98
N ASN A 738 23.83 -8.83 50.30
CA ASN A 738 22.48 -8.26 50.46
C ASN A 738 21.43 -9.01 49.63
N VAL A 739 21.05 -10.20 50.10
CA VAL A 739 19.89 -10.93 49.59
C VAL A 739 18.64 -10.43 50.32
N GLN A 740 17.67 -9.89 49.58
CA GLN A 740 16.35 -9.65 50.15
C GLN A 740 15.53 -10.94 50.04
N THR A 741 15.37 -11.66 51.14
CA THR A 741 14.51 -12.86 51.21
C THR A 741 13.02 -12.52 51.33
N ASN A 742 12.66 -11.23 51.34
CA ASN A 742 11.27 -10.78 51.37
C ASN A 742 10.56 -11.25 50.09
N GLY A 743 9.43 -11.93 50.26
CA GLY A 743 8.66 -12.51 49.15
C GLY A 743 9.14 -13.91 48.70
N LEU A 744 10.16 -14.49 49.35
CA LEU A 744 10.56 -15.89 49.17
C LEU A 744 9.73 -16.80 50.12
N ALA A 745 9.18 -17.89 49.61
CA ALA A 745 8.48 -18.91 50.38
C ALA A 745 9.31 -20.21 50.49
N ASN A 746 8.80 -21.22 51.19
CA ASN A 746 9.50 -22.50 51.43
C ASN A 746 10.89 -22.33 52.08
N ILE A 747 11.00 -21.41 53.04
CA ILE A 747 12.24 -21.16 53.77
C ILE A 747 12.33 -22.11 54.98
N GLY A 748 13.45 -22.83 55.07
CA GLY A 748 13.74 -23.82 56.10
C GLY A 748 13.01 -25.15 55.93
N ALA A 749 13.58 -26.21 56.52
CA ALA A 749 13.08 -27.59 56.39
C ALA A 749 11.60 -27.78 56.82
N ALA A 750 11.11 -26.96 57.75
CA ALA A 750 9.72 -27.01 58.22
C ALA A 750 8.68 -26.63 57.15
N ASN A 751 9.10 -25.84 56.15
CA ASN A 751 8.27 -25.34 55.06
C ASN A 751 8.65 -25.96 53.71
N ALA A 752 9.35 -27.10 53.71
CA ALA A 752 9.83 -27.74 52.49
C ALA A 752 8.69 -28.11 51.55
N PHE A 753 8.94 -27.92 50.26
CA PHE A 753 8.07 -28.31 49.17
C PHE A 753 8.32 -29.78 48.83
N ASP A 754 7.26 -30.59 48.78
CA ASP A 754 7.34 -31.99 48.42
C ASP A 754 7.61 -32.13 46.90
N LEU A 755 8.75 -32.72 46.54
CA LEU A 755 9.11 -33.01 45.15
C LEU A 755 8.58 -34.37 44.67
N GLY A 756 8.03 -35.18 45.57
CA GLY A 756 7.66 -36.57 45.36
C GLY A 756 8.78 -37.55 45.70
N ASP A 757 8.41 -38.83 45.81
CA ASP A 757 9.30 -39.97 46.07
C ASP A 757 10.21 -39.81 47.29
N GLY A 758 9.68 -39.19 48.36
CA GLY A 758 10.40 -39.01 49.61
C GLY A 758 11.54 -38.00 49.50
N LYS A 759 11.43 -37.02 48.59
CA LYS A 759 12.33 -35.86 48.53
C LYS A 759 11.55 -34.57 48.73
N SER A 760 12.20 -33.62 49.38
CA SER A 760 11.67 -32.27 49.57
C SER A 760 12.74 -31.23 49.30
N ALA A 761 12.32 -30.02 48.94
CA ALA A 761 13.23 -28.90 48.73
C ALA A 761 12.80 -27.64 49.46
N TYR A 762 13.78 -26.86 49.92
CA TYR A 762 13.56 -25.62 50.64
C TYR A 762 14.76 -24.68 50.48
N PHE A 763 14.52 -23.38 50.66
CA PHE A 763 15.59 -22.38 50.73
C PHE A 763 16.17 -22.30 52.14
N THR A 764 17.50 -22.22 52.28
CA THR A 764 18.15 -21.99 53.57
C THR A 764 17.69 -20.67 54.20
N ILE A 765 17.52 -20.63 55.52
CA ILE A 765 17.13 -19.42 56.25
C ILE A 765 18.21 -18.35 56.05
N GLY A 766 17.82 -17.18 55.53
CA GLY A 766 18.73 -16.05 55.35
C GLY A 766 19.68 -16.17 54.15
N SER A 767 19.53 -17.16 53.27
CA SER A 767 20.31 -17.26 52.02
C SER A 767 19.46 -17.72 50.82
N LEU A 768 20.04 -17.69 49.61
CA LEU A 768 19.43 -18.17 48.36
C LEU A 768 19.85 -19.59 48.00
N GLU A 769 20.36 -20.34 48.97
CA GLU A 769 20.74 -21.73 48.76
C GLU A 769 19.50 -22.62 48.73
N LEU A 770 19.39 -23.40 47.66
CA LEU A 770 18.36 -24.43 47.49
C LEU A 770 18.89 -25.73 48.08
N ASN A 771 18.19 -26.30 49.06
CA ASN A 771 18.48 -27.63 49.57
C ASN A 771 17.48 -28.62 49.00
N VAL A 772 17.98 -29.73 48.46
CA VAL A 772 17.20 -30.92 48.12
C VAL A 772 17.60 -32.00 49.09
N VAL A 773 16.64 -32.47 49.89
CA VAL A 773 16.89 -33.43 50.97
C VAL A 773 15.91 -34.61 50.89
N PRO A 774 16.26 -35.77 51.43
CA PRO A 774 15.27 -36.79 51.75
C PRO A 774 14.20 -36.18 52.66
N GLU A 775 12.93 -36.54 52.47
CA GLU A 775 11.91 -36.23 53.45
C GLU A 775 12.33 -36.81 54.81
N PRO A 776 12.13 -36.08 55.92
CA PRO A 776 12.47 -36.58 57.23
C PRO A 776 11.70 -37.89 57.45
N SER A 777 12.45 -38.99 57.63
CA SER A 777 11.83 -40.26 58.02
C SER A 777 10.97 -40.01 59.25
N THR A 778 9.78 -40.61 59.31
CA THR A 778 8.81 -40.45 60.40
C THR A 778 9.39 -40.83 61.78
N TYR A 779 10.58 -41.45 61.80
CA TYR A 779 11.33 -41.88 62.98
C TYR A 779 12.27 -40.83 63.58
N ALA A 780 12.62 -39.75 62.87
CA ALA A 780 13.56 -38.76 63.38
C ALA A 780 12.93 -37.76 64.37
N LEU A 781 11.60 -37.64 64.41
CA LEU A 781 10.89 -36.73 65.33
C LEU A 781 10.77 -37.27 66.77
N LEU A 782 11.11 -38.54 67.01
CA LEU A 782 11.04 -39.17 68.34
C LEU A 782 12.33 -39.01 69.17
N ALA A 783 13.42 -38.47 68.61
CA ALA A 783 14.70 -38.38 69.30
C ALA A 783 14.96 -37.04 70.03
N LEU A 784 14.04 -36.05 69.96
CA LEU A 784 14.23 -34.74 70.61
C LEU A 784 13.17 -34.31 71.62
N SER A 785 12.16 -35.15 71.92
CA SER A 785 11.23 -34.86 73.01
C SER A 785 11.07 -36.09 73.89
N GLY A 786 11.93 -36.20 74.90
CA GLY A 786 11.57 -36.95 76.09
C GLY A 786 10.38 -36.24 76.74
N ILE A 787 9.18 -36.77 76.50
CA ILE A 787 7.95 -36.76 77.32
C ILE A 787 6.84 -37.25 76.38
N GLY A 788 6.28 -38.41 76.69
CA GLY A 788 5.22 -39.03 75.89
C GLY A 788 3.90 -38.28 75.99
N PHE A 789 3.19 -38.19 74.89
CA PHE A 789 1.73 -38.35 74.84
C PHE A 789 1.32 -38.71 73.41
N ALA A 790 0.52 -39.76 73.28
CA ALA A 790 -0.03 -40.24 72.03
C ALA A 790 -1.05 -39.24 71.48
N GLY A 791 -0.79 -38.71 70.28
CA GLY A 791 -1.70 -37.87 69.52
C GLY A 791 -1.47 -38.08 68.03
N TYR A 792 -2.21 -39.01 67.44
CA TYR A 792 -2.21 -39.27 66.01
C TYR A 792 -2.80 -38.06 65.27
N VAL A 793 -1.96 -37.11 64.84
CA VAL A 793 -2.36 -36.02 63.96
C VAL A 793 -1.92 -36.37 62.55
N VAL A 794 -2.85 -36.93 61.78
CA VAL A 794 -2.75 -37.01 60.32
C VAL A 794 -2.69 -35.58 59.78
N ARG A 795 -1.52 -35.15 59.30
CA ARG A 795 -1.38 -33.90 58.55
C ARG A 795 -2.16 -34.07 57.25
N ARG A 796 -3.33 -33.43 57.16
CA ARG A 796 -4.21 -33.45 55.98
C ARG A 796 -3.45 -32.87 54.78
N ARG A 797 -3.11 -33.73 53.83
CA ARG A 797 -2.69 -33.37 52.46
C ARG A 797 -3.77 -32.48 51.85
N ARG A 798 -3.44 -31.25 51.45
CA ARG A 798 -4.22 -30.53 50.42
C ARG A 798 -3.46 -30.70 49.11
N ARG A 799 -4.18 -31.26 48.13
CA ARG A 799 -3.76 -31.43 46.73
C ARG A 799 -3.53 -30.10 46.07
#